data_AF-A0A2S5A0S3-F1
#
_entry.id   AF-A0A2S5A0S3-F1
#
_cell.length_a   1.000
_cell.length_b   1.000
_cell.length_c   1.000
_cell.angle_alpha   90.00
_cell.angle_beta   90.00
_cell.angle_gamma   90.00
#
_symmetry.space_group_name_H-M   'P 1'
#
loop_
_entity.id
_entity.type
_entity.pdbx_description
1 polymer ?
#
loop_
_entity_poly.entity_id
_entity_poly.type
_entity_poly.pdbx_seq_one_letter_code
_entity_poly.pdbx_strand_id
1 'polypeptide(L)'
;MNSPIPTPQEYQMKLNELGIYPPKQQPDNPKESIPNYGVRPEQFGAVGNGQTNDTQAILDAISLAKSIKEPVIFSGGKTYKFLPSSVVDITGIPEFIGYATIDCTGVNTGSVKALFQIKGTAQTIATGIRITALTLSVNIGSGKDLKTSDFIYVTSNEINDNPDRPNYLRGMLVQVKSYDKATGILVPFEAFRTSIVSATLQKATYMPSFKCDKNLTYRTTENAFMDCYKVDMANVEIHGDYYNFGDATLYIGYSLARITANIFNPFASGQNTNYGIVIVDLSKVIIDNCYVVGGRHAVAGGGTYPCDYEISGGAFVVYNNSGCIDAHGNVWSIKCSDCIIYEGVVVAANYAYFSNCNILFDQGEGFTIASITLLDRSWGHYDIIDCSITSVGPTSMGAFNCKVSSLTRLYISNLRVKTDHNSTNYPFKITADIDDLEINGLNCYVQNAPSGVVNLINVYAAHTVCNRLVASGCEFRFISKNSDVILLVENCRFSGSPTYGVYFDSFRLVEVINSFMTLNGSSGAYILNCVTAIVRGTVMRNNANTVSNTANKTGAFINGQTDVVIQNNMFQTTNSPSPNVGQCFGVYCNNTKSYILQGNDARGCKGGSGSLANSFIMAGTRISQLGNVGEYPIPDFIKT
;
A
#
# COMPACT_ATOMS: atom_id res chain seq x y z
N MET A 1 6.67 22.56 -6.03
CA MET A 1 7.12 23.07 -7.34
C MET A 1 6.41 22.23 -8.38
N ASN A 2 5.65 22.85 -9.29
CA ASN A 2 4.99 22.11 -10.37
C ASN A 2 6.02 21.92 -11.49
N SER A 3 6.75 20.81 -11.45
CA SER A 3 7.50 20.37 -12.63
C SER A 3 6.52 20.24 -13.80
N PRO A 4 6.88 20.67 -15.01
CA PRO A 4 6.02 20.46 -16.17
C PRO A 4 5.68 18.97 -16.30
N ILE A 5 4.41 18.66 -16.57
CA ILE A 5 3.96 17.30 -16.79
C ILE A 5 4.73 16.77 -18.01
N PRO A 6 5.46 15.64 -17.90
CA PRO A 6 6.19 15.07 -19.02
C PRO A 6 5.25 14.82 -20.20
N THR A 7 5.74 15.02 -21.43
CA THR A 7 5.02 14.56 -22.60
C THR A 7 4.88 13.03 -22.58
N PRO A 8 3.86 12.43 -23.24
CA PRO A 8 3.74 10.98 -23.33
C PRO A 8 5.01 10.27 -23.84
N GLN A 9 5.76 10.92 -24.73
CA GLN A 9 7.02 10.38 -25.30
C GLN A 9 8.16 10.38 -24.28
N GLU A 10 8.40 11.49 -23.59
CA GLU A 10 9.39 11.58 -22.51
C GLU A 10 9.08 10.58 -21.40
N TYR A 11 7.79 10.42 -21.09
CA TYR A 11 7.33 9.47 -20.10
C TYR A 11 7.58 8.02 -20.54
N GLN A 12 7.23 7.66 -21.77
CA GLN A 12 7.50 6.32 -22.30
C GLN A 12 9.02 6.03 -22.35
N MET A 13 9.85 7.02 -22.69
CA MET A 13 11.30 6.89 -22.60
C MET A 13 11.75 6.56 -21.17
N LYS A 14 11.22 7.28 -20.17
CA LYS A 14 11.51 7.01 -18.76
C LYS A 14 11.08 5.62 -18.32
N LEU A 15 9.89 5.17 -18.72
CA LEU A 15 9.43 3.80 -18.43
C LEU A 15 10.35 2.76 -19.08
N ASN A 16 10.79 3.00 -20.32
CA ASN A 16 11.73 2.12 -21.02
C ASN A 16 13.10 2.05 -20.32
N GLU A 17 13.61 3.16 -19.79
CA GLU A 17 14.83 3.20 -18.98
C GLU A 17 14.70 2.41 -17.66
N LEU A 18 13.49 2.38 -17.11
CA LEU A 18 13.14 1.59 -15.93
C LEU A 18 12.87 0.11 -16.25
N GLY A 19 12.92 -0.29 -17.51
CA GLY A 19 12.58 -1.65 -17.95
C GLY A 19 11.08 -1.96 -17.89
N ILE A 20 10.24 -0.93 -17.77
CA ILE A 20 8.77 -1.04 -17.82
C ILE A 20 8.34 -0.84 -19.27
N TYR A 21 8.08 -1.93 -19.95
CA TYR A 21 7.63 -1.91 -21.34
C TYR A 21 6.15 -2.23 -21.41
N PRO A 22 5.39 -1.54 -22.30
CA PRO A 22 4.10 -2.08 -22.70
C PRO A 22 4.31 -3.50 -23.24
N PRO A 23 3.37 -4.42 -22.99
CA PRO A 23 3.43 -5.73 -23.61
C PRO A 23 3.58 -5.56 -25.11
N LYS A 24 4.48 -6.34 -25.71
CA LYS A 24 4.63 -6.34 -27.17
C LYS A 24 3.26 -6.61 -27.75
N GLN A 25 2.76 -5.68 -28.58
CA GLN A 25 1.57 -5.95 -29.39
C GLN A 25 1.77 -7.32 -30.02
N GLN A 26 0.81 -8.24 -29.81
CA GLN A 26 0.87 -9.54 -30.46
C GLN A 26 1.03 -9.27 -31.97
N PRO A 27 1.94 -9.97 -32.65
CA PRO A 27 2.14 -9.76 -34.08
C PRO A 27 0.80 -9.89 -34.80
N ASP A 28 0.50 -8.91 -35.66
CA ASP A 28 -0.71 -8.88 -36.46
C ASP A 28 -0.91 -10.24 -37.16
N ASN A 29 -1.98 -10.95 -36.80
CA ASN A 29 -2.40 -12.28 -37.25
C ASN A 29 -1.92 -13.52 -36.45
N PRO A 30 -2.48 -13.78 -35.26
CA PRO A 30 -2.94 -15.14 -35.04
C PRO A 30 -4.09 -15.40 -36.03
N LYS A 31 -3.95 -16.39 -36.92
CA LYS A 31 -5.08 -17.05 -37.59
C LYS A 31 -5.89 -17.82 -36.54
N GLU A 32 -6.39 -17.15 -35.50
CA GLU A 32 -7.36 -17.78 -34.61
C GLU A 32 -8.61 -18.06 -35.44
N SER A 33 -9.08 -19.32 -35.37
CA SER A 33 -10.28 -19.74 -36.05
C SER A 33 -11.44 -18.92 -35.50
N ILE A 34 -11.94 -17.98 -36.31
CA ILE A 34 -13.12 -17.20 -35.93
C ILE A 34 -14.27 -18.20 -35.73
N PRO A 35 -14.96 -18.17 -34.58
CA PRO A 35 -16.07 -19.08 -34.34
C PRO A 35 -17.15 -18.98 -35.43
N ASN A 36 -17.78 -20.12 -35.74
CA ASN A 36 -18.89 -20.21 -36.71
C ASN A 36 -20.26 -19.81 -36.13
N TYR A 37 -20.31 -19.34 -34.87
CA TYR A 37 -21.53 -18.88 -34.18
C TYR A 37 -21.37 -17.43 -33.73
N GLY A 38 -22.46 -16.66 -33.72
CA GLY A 38 -22.49 -15.25 -33.33
C GLY A 38 -22.99 -14.30 -34.44
N VAL A 39 -23.26 -13.06 -34.05
CA VAL A 39 -23.79 -12.00 -34.92
C VAL A 39 -22.66 -11.07 -35.34
N ARG A 40 -22.59 -10.71 -36.62
CA ARG A 40 -21.52 -9.86 -37.17
C ARG A 40 -22.08 -8.50 -37.59
N PRO A 41 -21.43 -7.37 -37.24
CA PRO A 41 -21.81 -6.06 -37.77
C PRO A 41 -21.93 -6.03 -39.30
N GLU A 42 -21.15 -6.82 -40.03
CA GLU A 42 -21.21 -6.87 -41.50
C GLU A 42 -22.49 -7.48 -42.06
N GLN A 43 -23.22 -8.28 -41.28
CA GLN A 43 -24.56 -8.74 -41.66
C GLN A 43 -25.55 -7.58 -41.81
N PHE A 44 -25.23 -6.43 -41.20
CA PHE A 44 -26.01 -5.20 -41.21
C PHE A 44 -25.31 -4.07 -41.98
N GLY A 45 -24.28 -4.40 -42.78
CA GLY A 45 -23.63 -3.44 -43.67
C GLY A 45 -22.43 -2.68 -43.08
N ALA A 46 -21.89 -3.10 -41.93
CA ALA A 46 -20.62 -2.53 -41.44
C ALA A 46 -19.47 -2.80 -42.43
N VAL A 47 -18.65 -1.79 -42.68
CA VAL A 47 -17.51 -1.87 -43.60
C VAL A 47 -16.23 -2.21 -42.84
N GLY A 48 -15.98 -1.55 -41.70
CA GLY A 48 -14.80 -1.79 -40.88
C GLY A 48 -13.48 -1.27 -41.49
N ASN A 49 -13.54 -0.15 -42.22
CA ASN A 49 -12.38 0.49 -42.86
C ASN A 49 -11.80 1.70 -42.08
N GLY A 50 -12.32 1.98 -40.89
CA GLY A 50 -11.92 3.10 -40.03
C GLY A 50 -12.41 4.48 -40.47
N GLN A 51 -13.13 4.56 -41.60
CA GLN A 51 -13.62 5.82 -42.18
C GLN A 51 -15.15 5.88 -42.19
N THR A 52 -15.79 4.80 -42.64
CA THR A 52 -17.25 4.67 -42.69
C THR A 52 -17.81 4.59 -41.27
N ASN A 53 -18.81 5.41 -40.96
CA ASN A 53 -19.53 5.32 -39.70
C ASN A 53 -20.35 4.01 -39.63
N ASP A 54 -19.85 3.01 -38.91
CA ASP A 54 -20.43 1.68 -38.78
C ASP A 54 -21.46 1.59 -37.63
N THR A 55 -21.82 2.72 -37.01
CA THR A 55 -22.64 2.76 -35.78
C THR A 55 -23.95 2.00 -35.89
N GLN A 56 -24.76 2.27 -36.93
CA GLN A 56 -26.07 1.62 -37.04
C GLN A 56 -25.94 0.10 -37.20
N ALA A 57 -24.99 -0.36 -38.03
CA ALA A 57 -24.75 -1.78 -38.25
C ALA A 57 -24.28 -2.51 -36.97
N ILE A 58 -23.46 -1.85 -36.15
CA ILE A 58 -23.06 -2.38 -34.83
C ILE A 58 -24.25 -2.42 -33.87
N LEU A 59 -25.07 -1.37 -33.83
CA LEU A 59 -26.26 -1.34 -32.97
C LEU A 59 -27.28 -2.43 -33.37
N ASP A 60 -27.47 -2.66 -34.67
CA ASP A 60 -28.35 -3.71 -35.18
C ASP A 60 -27.81 -5.11 -34.85
N ALA A 61 -26.48 -5.30 -34.95
CA ALA A 61 -25.82 -6.54 -34.52
C ALA A 61 -25.99 -6.79 -33.02
N ILE A 62 -25.78 -5.77 -32.18
CA ILE A 62 -26.01 -5.83 -30.73
C ILE A 62 -27.47 -6.18 -30.43
N SER A 63 -28.43 -5.55 -31.12
CA SER A 63 -29.86 -5.80 -30.94
C SER A 63 -30.22 -7.25 -31.26
N LEU A 64 -29.76 -7.78 -32.41
CA LEU A 64 -30.00 -9.16 -32.77
C LEU A 64 -29.32 -10.12 -31.77
N ALA A 65 -28.03 -9.92 -31.49
CA ALA A 65 -27.24 -10.72 -30.56
C ALA A 65 -27.91 -10.84 -29.18
N LYS A 66 -28.42 -9.72 -28.65
CA LYS A 66 -29.15 -9.67 -27.39
C LYS A 66 -30.45 -10.47 -27.44
N SER A 67 -31.20 -10.40 -28.55
CA SER A 67 -32.47 -11.11 -28.70
C SER A 67 -32.30 -12.64 -28.78
N ILE A 68 -31.24 -13.10 -29.43
CA ILE A 68 -30.95 -14.53 -29.60
C ILE A 68 -29.93 -15.07 -28.58
N LYS A 69 -29.40 -14.19 -27.72
CA LYS A 69 -28.38 -14.48 -26.68
C LYS A 69 -27.09 -15.09 -27.23
N GLU A 70 -26.65 -14.59 -28.37
CA GLU A 70 -25.40 -15.02 -29.03
C GLU A 70 -24.33 -13.91 -28.93
N PRO A 71 -23.04 -14.22 -29.09
CA PRO A 71 -21.97 -13.22 -29.10
C PRO A 71 -22.07 -12.25 -30.27
N VAL A 72 -21.42 -11.09 -30.13
CA VAL A 72 -21.08 -10.21 -31.27
C VAL A 72 -19.65 -10.51 -31.71
N ILE A 73 -19.46 -10.76 -33.00
CA ILE A 73 -18.16 -11.07 -33.60
C ILE A 73 -17.68 -9.87 -34.42
N PHE A 74 -16.57 -9.27 -33.99
CA PHE A 74 -15.86 -8.27 -34.78
C PHE A 74 -14.82 -8.97 -35.65
N SER A 75 -15.04 -8.98 -36.97
CA SER A 75 -14.14 -9.70 -37.89
C SER A 75 -12.71 -9.16 -37.85
N GLY A 76 -11.75 -10.09 -37.96
CA GLY A 76 -10.30 -9.88 -37.90
C GLY A 76 -9.75 -8.77 -38.80
N GLY A 77 -8.83 -7.96 -38.30
CA GLY A 77 -8.03 -6.99 -39.06
C GLY A 77 -8.77 -5.73 -39.50
N LYS A 78 -9.98 -5.49 -38.96
CA LYS A 78 -10.83 -4.36 -39.31
C LYS A 78 -10.79 -3.26 -38.25
N THR A 79 -11.12 -2.04 -38.68
CA THR A 79 -11.36 -0.91 -37.78
C THR A 79 -12.79 -0.42 -37.99
N TYR A 80 -13.65 -0.59 -36.98
CA TYR A 80 -15.03 -0.14 -37.06
C TYR A 80 -15.18 1.25 -36.45
N LYS A 81 -15.74 2.20 -37.21
CA LYS A 81 -16.01 3.53 -36.66
C LYS A 81 -17.32 3.50 -35.89
N PHE A 82 -17.27 3.65 -34.57
CA PHE A 82 -18.43 3.51 -33.68
C PHE A 82 -18.66 4.80 -32.88
N LEU A 83 -19.66 5.57 -33.31
CA LEU A 83 -19.99 6.91 -32.81
C LEU A 83 -21.44 6.95 -32.27
N PRO A 84 -21.78 6.15 -31.23
CA PRO A 84 -23.13 6.17 -30.68
C PRO A 84 -23.46 7.54 -30.06
N SER A 85 -24.74 7.90 -30.08
CA SER A 85 -25.25 9.14 -29.48
C SER A 85 -25.66 9.00 -28.01
N SER A 86 -25.72 7.76 -27.51
CA SER A 86 -26.05 7.42 -26.12
C SER A 86 -25.23 6.22 -25.65
N VAL A 87 -25.25 5.95 -24.34
CA VAL A 87 -24.70 4.71 -23.77
C VAL A 87 -25.37 3.50 -24.43
N VAL A 88 -24.58 2.47 -24.74
CA VAL A 88 -25.06 1.26 -25.44
C VAL A 88 -25.22 0.13 -24.45
N ASP A 89 -26.47 -0.27 -24.20
CA ASP A 89 -26.78 -1.38 -23.28
C ASP A 89 -26.58 -2.74 -23.95
N ILE A 90 -25.51 -3.43 -23.55
CA ILE A 90 -25.13 -4.76 -24.03
C ILE A 90 -25.54 -5.88 -23.07
N THR A 91 -26.37 -5.57 -22.07
CA THR A 91 -26.91 -6.55 -21.12
C THR A 91 -27.59 -7.70 -21.85
N GLY A 92 -27.24 -8.94 -21.52
CA GLY A 92 -27.80 -10.15 -22.12
C GLY A 92 -27.03 -10.68 -23.32
N ILE A 93 -26.03 -9.95 -23.82
CA ILE A 93 -25.03 -10.47 -24.77
C ILE A 93 -23.98 -11.24 -23.96
N PRO A 94 -23.68 -12.51 -24.31
CA PRO A 94 -22.71 -13.31 -23.56
C PRO A 94 -21.26 -12.82 -23.75
N GLU A 95 -20.91 -12.33 -24.93
CA GLU A 95 -19.51 -12.02 -25.26
C GLU A 95 -19.35 -11.10 -26.48
N PHE A 96 -18.27 -10.32 -26.48
CA PHE A 96 -17.66 -9.72 -27.68
C PHE A 96 -16.37 -10.48 -28.03
N ILE A 97 -16.31 -11.03 -29.24
CA ILE A 97 -15.16 -11.81 -29.74
C ILE A 97 -14.55 -11.22 -31.01
N GLY A 98 -13.26 -11.47 -31.22
CA GLY A 98 -12.59 -11.21 -32.48
C GLY A 98 -11.33 -10.37 -32.35
N TYR A 99 -10.77 -9.97 -33.50
CA TYR A 99 -9.52 -9.22 -33.61
C TYR A 99 -9.76 -7.93 -34.41
N ALA A 100 -10.17 -6.87 -33.74
CA ALA A 100 -10.58 -5.64 -34.42
C ALA A 100 -10.36 -4.42 -33.54
N THR A 101 -10.28 -3.26 -34.18
CA THR A 101 -10.35 -1.96 -33.51
C THR A 101 -11.77 -1.41 -33.56
N ILE A 102 -12.31 -1.04 -32.41
CA ILE A 102 -13.53 -0.24 -32.25
C ILE A 102 -13.07 1.22 -32.03
N ASP A 103 -13.20 2.03 -33.08
CA ASP A 103 -12.77 3.43 -33.09
C ASP A 103 -13.93 4.37 -32.75
N CYS A 104 -13.88 4.89 -31.53
CA CYS A 104 -14.84 5.83 -30.96
C CYS A 104 -14.36 7.29 -31.01
N THR A 105 -13.30 7.58 -31.78
CA THR A 105 -12.76 8.94 -31.94
C THR A 105 -13.82 9.84 -32.58
N GLY A 106 -14.37 10.78 -31.82
CA GLY A 106 -15.45 11.68 -32.26
C GLY A 106 -16.78 11.45 -31.53
N VAL A 107 -16.89 10.49 -30.61
CA VAL A 107 -18.04 10.39 -29.71
C VAL A 107 -18.17 11.67 -28.88
N ASN A 108 -19.40 12.16 -28.73
CA ASN A 108 -19.69 13.32 -27.89
C ASN A 108 -19.69 12.93 -26.40
N THR A 109 -18.57 13.17 -25.71
CA THR A 109 -18.40 12.88 -24.27
C THR A 109 -19.25 13.76 -23.35
N GLY A 110 -19.88 14.81 -23.88
CA GLY A 110 -20.91 15.58 -23.16
C GLY A 110 -22.19 14.78 -22.94
N SER A 111 -22.58 13.93 -23.89
CA SER A 111 -23.80 13.13 -23.85
C SER A 111 -23.58 11.65 -23.54
N VAL A 112 -22.43 11.09 -23.92
CA VAL A 112 -22.08 9.69 -23.68
C VAL A 112 -21.03 9.61 -22.57
N LYS A 113 -21.45 9.11 -21.40
CA LYS A 113 -20.58 8.96 -20.21
C LYS A 113 -20.00 7.56 -20.05
N ALA A 114 -20.54 6.57 -20.77
CA ALA A 114 -19.95 5.25 -20.93
C ALA A 114 -20.27 4.77 -22.34
N LEU A 115 -19.33 4.08 -22.98
CA LEU A 115 -19.56 3.50 -24.31
C LEU A 115 -20.53 2.32 -24.20
N PHE A 116 -20.20 1.35 -23.35
CA PHE A 116 -21.01 0.16 -23.10
C PHE A 116 -21.47 0.08 -21.64
N GLN A 117 -22.70 -0.37 -21.45
CA GLN A 117 -23.26 -0.68 -20.14
C GLN A 117 -23.71 -2.14 -20.04
N ILE A 118 -23.37 -2.77 -18.92
CA ILE A 118 -23.89 -4.08 -18.52
C ILE A 118 -24.54 -3.88 -17.15
N LYS A 119 -25.82 -4.20 -17.03
CA LYS A 119 -26.58 -3.93 -15.82
C LYS A 119 -27.46 -5.11 -15.39
N GLY A 120 -27.24 -5.58 -14.17
CA GLY A 120 -28.11 -6.54 -13.51
C GLY A 120 -29.33 -5.91 -12.82
N THR A 121 -30.07 -6.74 -12.11
CA THR A 121 -31.20 -6.30 -11.27
C THR A 121 -31.14 -6.99 -9.92
N ALA A 122 -31.68 -6.32 -8.91
CA ALA A 122 -31.83 -6.86 -7.58
C ALA A 122 -33.22 -6.54 -7.02
N GLN A 123 -33.68 -7.38 -6.10
CA GLN A 123 -34.93 -7.21 -5.38
C GLN A 123 -34.66 -7.22 -3.87
N THR A 124 -35.19 -6.21 -3.17
CA THR A 124 -35.18 -6.20 -1.70
C THR A 124 -36.01 -7.37 -1.17
N ILE A 125 -35.37 -8.23 -0.39
CA ILE A 125 -35.99 -9.42 0.21
C ILE A 125 -36.25 -9.24 1.71
N ALA A 126 -35.49 -8.37 2.38
CA ALA A 126 -35.64 -8.05 3.79
C ALA A 126 -35.05 -6.68 4.13
N THR A 127 -35.58 -6.05 5.17
CA THR A 127 -35.11 -4.75 5.72
C THR A 127 -35.11 -4.81 7.25
N GLY A 128 -34.34 -3.93 7.90
CA GLY A 128 -34.27 -3.88 9.37
C GLY A 128 -33.61 -5.12 9.98
N ILE A 129 -32.80 -5.85 9.22
CA ILE A 129 -32.18 -7.09 9.67
C ILE A 129 -30.95 -6.77 10.51
N ARG A 130 -30.91 -7.27 11.75
CA ARG A 130 -29.73 -7.20 12.59
C ARG A 130 -28.74 -8.30 12.20
N ILE A 131 -27.50 -7.91 11.92
CA ILE A 131 -26.39 -8.81 11.60
C ILE A 131 -25.33 -8.67 12.68
N THR A 132 -24.80 -9.80 13.13
CA THR A 132 -23.67 -9.85 14.06
C THR A 132 -22.43 -10.31 13.29
N ALA A 133 -21.32 -9.58 13.45
CA ALA A 133 -20.03 -9.94 12.85
C ALA A 133 -19.63 -11.39 13.23
N LEU A 134 -18.89 -12.04 12.33
CA LEU A 134 -18.34 -13.38 12.44
C LEU A 134 -19.38 -14.51 12.58
N THR A 135 -20.66 -14.22 12.38
CA THR A 135 -21.72 -15.24 12.35
C THR A 135 -21.94 -15.79 10.93
N LEU A 136 -22.39 -17.05 10.85
CA LEU A 136 -22.70 -17.75 9.60
C LEU A 136 -24.20 -17.93 9.36
N SER A 137 -25.04 -17.24 10.12
CA SER A 137 -26.49 -17.37 10.00
C SER A 137 -27.20 -16.11 10.43
N VAL A 138 -28.24 -15.73 9.69
CA VAL A 138 -29.12 -14.61 10.05
C VAL A 138 -30.56 -14.95 9.70
N ASN A 139 -31.50 -14.59 10.57
CA ASN A 139 -32.92 -14.72 10.26
C ASN A 139 -33.38 -13.52 9.43
N ILE A 140 -33.90 -13.78 8.24
CA ILE A 140 -34.38 -12.76 7.29
C ILE A 140 -35.89 -12.87 7.02
N GLY A 141 -36.59 -13.66 7.83
CA GLY A 141 -37.99 -14.02 7.65
C GLY A 141 -38.19 -15.22 6.72
N SER A 142 -39.29 -15.94 6.93
CA SER A 142 -39.67 -17.13 6.18
C SER A 142 -40.18 -16.81 4.77
N GLY A 143 -40.30 -17.86 3.94
CA GLY A 143 -40.98 -17.79 2.64
C GLY A 143 -40.23 -17.07 1.52
N LYS A 144 -38.96 -16.68 1.70
CA LYS A 144 -38.18 -16.04 0.64
C LYS A 144 -37.85 -17.04 -0.47
N ASP A 145 -37.75 -16.55 -1.70
CA ASP A 145 -37.23 -17.32 -2.81
C ASP A 145 -35.70 -17.18 -2.85
N LEU A 146 -35.00 -18.06 -2.13
CA LEU A 146 -33.55 -18.12 -2.11
C LEU A 146 -33.08 -19.54 -2.38
N LYS A 147 -32.07 -19.67 -3.23
CA LYS A 147 -31.38 -20.93 -3.53
C LYS A 147 -29.88 -20.79 -3.26
N THR A 148 -29.20 -21.93 -3.11
CA THR A 148 -27.74 -21.98 -3.08
C THR A 148 -27.16 -21.24 -4.30
N SER A 149 -26.07 -20.52 -4.06
CA SER A 149 -25.34 -19.69 -5.02
C SER A 149 -26.00 -18.37 -5.43
N ASP A 150 -27.20 -18.04 -4.93
CA ASP A 150 -27.75 -16.68 -5.10
C ASP A 150 -26.82 -15.65 -4.43
N PHE A 151 -26.72 -14.45 -5.02
CA PHE A 151 -25.97 -13.33 -4.46
C PHE A 151 -26.89 -12.38 -3.73
N ILE A 152 -26.49 -11.98 -2.52
CA ILE A 152 -27.20 -11.01 -1.68
C ILE A 152 -26.31 -9.79 -1.44
N TYR A 153 -26.79 -8.63 -1.85
CA TYR A 153 -26.23 -7.34 -1.47
C TYR A 153 -26.77 -6.96 -0.10
N VAL A 154 -25.88 -6.85 0.88
CA VAL A 154 -26.19 -6.41 2.23
C VAL A 154 -25.72 -4.97 2.37
N THR A 155 -26.64 -4.04 2.61
CA THR A 155 -26.37 -2.60 2.72
C THR A 155 -26.95 -2.02 4.01
N SER A 156 -26.36 -0.94 4.52
CA SER A 156 -26.87 -0.16 5.65
C SER A 156 -26.50 1.31 5.51
N ASN A 157 -27.27 2.21 6.13
CA ASN A 157 -26.93 3.63 6.25
C ASN A 157 -25.99 3.92 7.43
N GLU A 158 -25.58 2.88 8.17
CA GLU A 158 -24.56 3.00 9.20
C GLU A 158 -23.20 3.30 8.56
N ILE A 159 -22.49 4.30 9.08
CA ILE A 159 -21.10 4.57 8.69
C ILE A 159 -20.26 3.33 9.01
N ASN A 160 -19.33 2.97 8.13
CA ASN A 160 -18.39 1.89 8.39
C ASN A 160 -17.42 2.27 9.53
N ASP A 161 -16.54 1.34 9.87
CA ASP A 161 -15.66 1.58 11.00
C ASP A 161 -14.62 2.66 10.68
N ASN A 162 -14.34 3.02 9.42
CA ASN A 162 -13.48 4.16 9.06
C ASN A 162 -14.31 5.42 8.68
N PRO A 163 -14.58 6.36 9.60
CA PRO A 163 -15.51 7.47 9.41
C PRO A 163 -14.91 8.65 8.63
N ASP A 164 -13.75 8.49 7.99
CA ASP A 164 -13.04 9.54 7.26
C ASP A 164 -13.92 10.29 6.25
N ARG A 165 -14.94 9.63 5.70
CA ARG A 165 -15.97 10.26 4.89
C ARG A 165 -17.37 9.82 5.34
N PRO A 166 -18.35 10.74 5.39
CA PRO A 166 -19.70 10.42 5.86
C PRO A 166 -20.46 9.44 4.95
N ASN A 167 -19.98 9.24 3.72
CA ASN A 167 -20.58 8.30 2.77
C ASN A 167 -19.88 6.93 2.74
N TYR A 168 -18.92 6.66 3.63
CA TYR A 168 -18.37 5.32 3.80
C TYR A 168 -19.31 4.51 4.69
N LEU A 169 -20.12 3.65 4.09
CA LEU A 169 -21.21 2.93 4.74
C LEU A 169 -20.89 1.44 4.90
N ARG A 170 -21.56 0.79 5.85
CA ARG A 170 -21.44 -0.65 6.07
C ARG A 170 -22.15 -1.44 4.98
N GLY A 171 -21.49 -2.47 4.47
CA GLY A 171 -22.08 -3.40 3.53
C GLY A 171 -21.17 -4.58 3.18
N MET A 172 -21.75 -5.59 2.54
CA MET A 172 -21.03 -6.73 1.98
C MET A 172 -21.85 -7.45 0.91
N LEU A 173 -21.14 -8.09 -0.02
CA LEU A 173 -21.71 -9.06 -0.94
C LEU A 173 -21.52 -10.46 -0.35
N VAL A 174 -22.61 -11.20 -0.15
CA VAL A 174 -22.55 -12.60 0.31
C VAL A 174 -23.21 -13.53 -0.70
N GLN A 175 -22.73 -14.78 -0.75
CA GLN A 175 -23.33 -15.82 -1.55
C GLN A 175 -24.07 -16.82 -0.65
N VAL A 176 -25.31 -17.15 -1.00
CA VAL A 176 -26.16 -18.08 -0.24
C VAL A 176 -25.57 -19.49 -0.30
N LYS A 177 -25.28 -20.10 0.85
CA LYS A 177 -24.96 -21.53 0.96
C LYS A 177 -26.24 -22.34 1.10
N SER A 178 -27.11 -21.94 2.02
CA SER A 178 -28.43 -22.54 2.23
C SER A 178 -29.42 -21.52 2.82
N TYR A 179 -30.71 -21.78 2.62
CA TYR A 179 -31.78 -21.00 3.23
C TYR A 179 -32.90 -21.95 3.68
N ASP A 180 -33.30 -21.85 4.94
CA ASP A 180 -34.46 -22.57 5.46
C ASP A 180 -35.71 -21.72 5.24
N LYS A 181 -36.56 -22.16 4.31
CA LYS A 181 -37.80 -21.45 3.94
C LYS A 181 -38.83 -21.42 5.07
N ALA A 182 -38.81 -22.38 5.98
CA ALA A 182 -39.74 -22.45 7.10
C ALA A 182 -39.32 -21.53 8.25
N THR A 183 -38.04 -21.57 8.64
CA THR A 183 -37.54 -20.77 9.77
C THR A 183 -37.05 -19.37 9.37
N GLY A 184 -36.74 -19.15 8.09
CA GLY A 184 -36.21 -17.88 7.58
C GLY A 184 -34.70 -17.71 7.77
N ILE A 185 -33.98 -18.77 8.14
CA ILE A 185 -32.54 -18.70 8.40
C ILE A 185 -31.77 -18.76 7.09
N LEU A 186 -31.07 -17.67 6.77
CA LEU A 186 -30.08 -17.58 5.70
C LEU A 186 -28.70 -17.95 6.24
N VAL A 187 -28.02 -18.86 5.56
CA VAL A 187 -26.62 -19.24 5.79
C VAL A 187 -25.80 -18.89 4.55
N PRO A 188 -24.91 -17.89 4.60
CA PRO A 188 -23.95 -17.61 3.53
C PRO A 188 -22.75 -18.59 3.51
N PHE A 189 -21.97 -18.58 2.43
CA PHE A 189 -20.68 -19.31 2.37
C PHE A 189 -19.61 -18.71 3.27
N GLU A 190 -19.60 -17.38 3.41
CA GLU A 190 -18.64 -16.61 4.21
C GLU A 190 -19.36 -16.01 5.43
N ALA A 191 -18.68 -15.90 6.57
CA ALA A 191 -19.24 -15.23 7.74
C ALA A 191 -19.46 -13.74 7.48
N PHE A 192 -20.47 -13.15 8.11
CA PHE A 192 -20.69 -11.70 8.01
C PHE A 192 -19.51 -10.95 8.62
N ARG A 193 -18.83 -10.09 7.83
CA ARG A 193 -17.59 -9.44 8.25
C ARG A 193 -17.75 -8.27 9.23
N THR A 194 -18.93 -7.65 9.27
CA THR A 194 -19.26 -6.53 10.16
C THR A 194 -20.61 -6.73 10.82
N SER A 195 -20.76 -6.19 12.03
CA SER A 195 -22.07 -6.07 12.68
C SER A 195 -22.85 -4.93 12.03
N ILE A 196 -24.16 -5.09 11.88
CA ILE A 196 -25.08 -4.10 11.31
C ILE A 196 -26.36 -4.13 12.15
N VAL A 197 -26.80 -2.98 12.65
CA VAL A 197 -28.02 -2.89 13.46
C VAL A 197 -29.27 -3.00 12.60
N SER A 198 -29.25 -2.37 11.42
CA SER A 198 -30.39 -2.33 10.50
C SER A 198 -29.95 -2.47 9.03
N ALA A 199 -29.84 -3.71 8.56
CA ALA A 199 -29.46 -4.01 7.18
C ALA A 199 -30.67 -4.09 6.24
N THR A 200 -30.44 -3.70 4.99
CA THR A 200 -31.28 -4.04 3.84
C THR A 200 -30.59 -5.14 3.04
N LEU A 201 -31.33 -6.21 2.72
CA LEU A 201 -30.84 -7.34 1.93
C LEU A 201 -31.54 -7.34 0.59
N GLN A 202 -30.76 -7.34 -0.49
CA GLN A 202 -31.26 -7.41 -1.85
C GLN A 202 -30.71 -8.65 -2.55
N LYS A 203 -31.59 -9.52 -3.04
CA LYS A 203 -31.23 -10.66 -3.89
C LYS A 203 -30.93 -10.15 -5.29
N ALA A 204 -29.79 -10.51 -5.87
CA ALA A 204 -29.55 -10.34 -7.30
C ALA A 204 -30.55 -11.23 -8.07
N THR A 205 -31.56 -10.61 -8.70
CA THR A 205 -32.59 -11.30 -9.50
C THR A 205 -32.09 -11.62 -10.89
N TYR A 206 -31.13 -10.82 -11.39
CA TYR A 206 -30.43 -11.07 -12.63
C TYR A 206 -29.02 -10.50 -12.55
N MET A 207 -28.01 -11.36 -12.68
CA MET A 207 -26.61 -10.98 -12.72
C MET A 207 -26.04 -11.43 -14.08
N PRO A 208 -26.12 -10.59 -15.13
CA PRO A 208 -25.67 -10.96 -16.46
C PRO A 208 -24.21 -11.37 -16.45
N SER A 209 -23.86 -12.37 -17.26
CA SER A 209 -22.48 -12.71 -17.55
C SER A 209 -22.06 -12.10 -18.88
N PHE A 210 -20.85 -11.56 -18.95
CA PHE A 210 -20.29 -10.99 -20.18
C PHE A 210 -18.80 -11.24 -20.28
N LYS A 211 -18.30 -11.46 -21.49
CA LYS A 211 -16.87 -11.56 -21.79
C LYS A 211 -16.45 -10.59 -22.89
N CYS A 212 -15.24 -10.06 -22.81
CA CYS A 212 -14.60 -9.31 -23.89
C CYS A 212 -13.28 -9.97 -24.23
N ASP A 213 -13.08 -10.30 -25.51
CA ASP A 213 -11.89 -11.00 -26.00
C ASP A 213 -10.64 -10.10 -25.97
N LYS A 214 -9.47 -10.72 -25.73
CA LYS A 214 -8.17 -10.06 -25.53
C LYS A 214 -7.66 -9.33 -26.77
N ASN A 215 -8.18 -9.71 -27.93
CA ASN A 215 -7.73 -9.26 -29.24
C ASN A 215 -8.52 -8.04 -29.74
N LEU A 216 -9.44 -7.51 -28.94
CA LEU A 216 -10.19 -6.30 -29.25
C LEU A 216 -9.47 -5.06 -28.74
N THR A 217 -9.39 -4.05 -29.60
CA THR A 217 -8.85 -2.74 -29.27
C THR A 217 -9.98 -1.71 -29.27
N TYR A 218 -10.07 -0.91 -28.21
CA TYR A 218 -10.98 0.23 -28.09
C TYR A 218 -10.16 1.51 -28.05
N ARG A 219 -10.49 2.48 -28.90
CA ARG A 219 -9.80 3.77 -28.90
C ARG A 219 -10.76 4.93 -29.03
N THR A 220 -10.42 6.04 -28.39
CA THR A 220 -11.13 7.31 -28.53
C THR A 220 -10.15 8.48 -28.66
N THR A 221 -10.65 9.70 -28.80
CA THR A 221 -9.84 10.92 -28.72
C THR A 221 -9.16 11.01 -27.36
N GLU A 222 -7.94 11.55 -27.31
CA GLU A 222 -7.25 11.84 -26.05
C GLU A 222 -8.16 12.59 -25.05
N ASN A 223 -8.11 12.20 -23.78
CA ASN A 223 -8.89 12.78 -22.69
C ASN A 223 -10.41 12.77 -22.89
N ALA A 224 -10.95 11.73 -23.56
CA ALA A 224 -12.40 11.55 -23.64
C ALA A 224 -12.96 11.14 -22.26
N PHE A 225 -13.59 12.06 -21.53
CA PHE A 225 -14.22 11.82 -20.21
C PHE A 225 -15.46 10.92 -20.31
N MET A 226 -15.21 9.64 -20.51
CA MET A 226 -16.19 8.60 -20.72
C MET A 226 -15.56 7.26 -20.32
N ASP A 227 -16.37 6.36 -19.76
CA ASP A 227 -15.95 4.99 -19.50
C ASP A 227 -16.01 4.14 -20.77
N CYS A 228 -15.12 3.14 -20.93
CA CYS A 228 -15.33 2.15 -21.98
C CYS A 228 -16.46 1.20 -21.56
N TYR A 229 -16.31 0.61 -20.37
CA TYR A 229 -17.32 -0.27 -19.78
C TYR A 229 -17.80 0.26 -18.44
N LYS A 230 -19.12 0.37 -18.31
CA LYS A 230 -19.79 0.57 -17.02
C LYS A 230 -20.57 -0.68 -16.64
N VAL A 231 -20.05 -1.40 -15.65
CA VAL A 231 -20.55 -2.69 -15.18
C VAL A 231 -21.21 -2.52 -13.82
N ASP A 232 -22.49 -2.89 -13.72
CA ASP A 232 -23.27 -2.79 -12.50
C ASP A 232 -24.06 -4.07 -12.25
N MET A 233 -23.88 -4.71 -11.09
CA MET A 233 -24.56 -5.97 -10.73
C MET A 233 -24.38 -7.10 -11.76
N ALA A 234 -23.16 -7.33 -12.24
CA ALA A 234 -22.85 -8.33 -13.26
C ALA A 234 -21.67 -9.23 -12.87
N ASN A 235 -21.42 -10.26 -13.68
CA ASN A 235 -20.25 -11.13 -13.58
C ASN A 235 -19.48 -11.10 -14.90
N VAL A 236 -18.34 -10.40 -14.94
CA VAL A 236 -17.66 -10.09 -16.21
C VAL A 236 -16.23 -10.60 -16.29
N GLU A 237 -15.80 -10.93 -17.49
CA GLU A 237 -14.41 -11.23 -17.82
C GLU A 237 -13.97 -10.28 -18.94
N ILE A 238 -13.15 -9.27 -18.61
CA ILE A 238 -12.80 -8.20 -19.54
C ILE A 238 -11.33 -8.30 -19.93
N HIS A 239 -11.10 -8.52 -21.22
CA HIS A 239 -9.79 -8.42 -21.84
C HIS A 239 -9.78 -7.38 -22.96
N GLY A 240 -8.59 -6.97 -23.39
CA GLY A 240 -8.41 -6.12 -24.56
C GLY A 240 -7.40 -4.99 -24.36
N ASP A 241 -7.28 -4.16 -25.39
CA ASP A 241 -6.47 -2.95 -25.38
C ASP A 241 -7.39 -1.71 -25.38
N TYR A 242 -7.11 -0.74 -24.52
CA TYR A 242 -7.95 0.43 -24.32
C TYR A 242 -7.14 1.71 -24.36
N TYR A 243 -7.53 2.64 -25.21
CA TYR A 243 -6.81 3.90 -25.42
C TYR A 243 -7.75 5.09 -25.17
N ASN A 244 -7.29 6.00 -24.30
CA ASN A 244 -7.81 7.36 -24.13
C ASN A 244 -9.16 7.57 -23.41
N PHE A 245 -9.61 6.61 -22.59
CA PHE A 245 -10.83 6.75 -21.78
C PHE A 245 -10.56 7.46 -20.45
N GLY A 246 -10.84 8.77 -20.40
CA GLY A 246 -10.36 9.70 -19.37
C GLY A 246 -11.19 9.85 -18.09
N ASP A 247 -12.35 9.18 -17.93
CA ASP A 247 -13.05 9.14 -16.63
C ASP A 247 -12.66 7.90 -15.82
N ALA A 248 -13.17 6.72 -16.16
CA ALA A 248 -12.57 5.45 -15.81
C ALA A 248 -12.60 4.51 -17.03
N THR A 249 -11.49 3.91 -17.45
CA THR A 249 -11.55 2.97 -18.60
C THR A 249 -12.52 1.82 -18.31
N LEU A 250 -12.42 1.22 -17.12
CA LEU A 250 -13.33 0.19 -16.63
C LEU A 250 -13.94 0.59 -15.29
N TYR A 251 -15.27 0.73 -15.23
CA TYR A 251 -16.04 0.99 -14.01
C TYR A 251 -16.78 -0.27 -13.57
N ILE A 252 -16.46 -0.78 -12.37
CA ILE A 252 -17.03 -2.01 -11.82
C ILE A 252 -17.73 -1.74 -10.49
N GLY A 253 -19.07 -1.83 -10.46
CA GLY A 253 -19.91 -1.63 -9.28
C GLY A 253 -20.83 -2.82 -8.99
N TYR A 254 -21.03 -3.18 -7.72
CA TYR A 254 -21.85 -4.32 -7.29
C TYR A 254 -21.57 -5.64 -8.04
N SER A 255 -20.37 -5.83 -8.55
CA SER A 255 -20.09 -6.85 -9.57
C SER A 255 -18.97 -7.81 -9.18
N LEU A 256 -18.96 -8.96 -9.82
CA LEU A 256 -17.81 -9.84 -9.89
C LEU A 256 -17.08 -9.55 -11.20
N ALA A 257 -15.76 -9.40 -11.18
CA ALA A 257 -15.00 -9.18 -12.40
C ALA A 257 -13.64 -9.87 -12.37
N ARG A 258 -13.21 -10.37 -13.53
CA ARG A 258 -11.82 -10.70 -13.82
C ARG A 258 -11.33 -9.85 -14.99
N ILE A 259 -10.19 -9.21 -14.84
CA ILE A 259 -9.66 -8.25 -15.81
C ILE A 259 -8.22 -8.61 -16.17
N THR A 260 -7.95 -8.75 -17.47
CA THR A 260 -6.60 -8.86 -18.03
C THR A 260 -6.52 -7.96 -19.26
N ALA A 261 -6.09 -6.72 -19.07
CA ALA A 261 -6.21 -5.67 -20.06
C ALA A 261 -4.96 -4.79 -20.15
N ASN A 262 -4.75 -4.18 -21.32
CA ASN A 262 -3.79 -3.12 -21.50
C ASN A 262 -4.53 -1.79 -21.63
N ILE A 263 -4.31 -0.89 -20.70
CA ILE A 263 -5.00 0.40 -20.61
C ILE A 263 -3.98 1.52 -20.74
N PHE A 264 -4.22 2.41 -21.70
CA PHE A 264 -3.40 3.56 -22.02
C PHE A 264 -4.24 4.82 -21.89
N ASN A 265 -4.43 5.27 -20.65
CA ASN A 265 -5.25 6.43 -20.35
C ASN A 265 -4.37 7.66 -20.09
N PRO A 266 -4.40 8.70 -20.96
CA PRO A 266 -3.58 9.89 -20.79
C PRO A 266 -4.04 10.70 -19.57
N PHE A 267 -3.09 11.38 -18.93
CA PHE A 267 -3.41 12.27 -17.83
C PHE A 267 -4.04 13.58 -18.31
N ALA A 268 -5.24 13.84 -17.81
CA ALA A 268 -5.88 15.15 -17.90
C ALA A 268 -5.61 15.91 -16.58
N SER A 269 -4.82 16.98 -16.65
CA SER A 269 -4.49 17.81 -15.48
C SER A 269 -5.73 18.42 -14.82
N GLY A 270 -5.75 18.47 -13.48
CA GLY A 270 -6.75 19.22 -12.70
C GLY A 270 -8.06 18.49 -12.43
N GLN A 271 -8.10 17.16 -12.62
CA GLN A 271 -9.32 16.37 -12.46
C GLN A 271 -9.33 15.55 -11.17
N ASN A 272 -10.53 15.46 -10.58
CA ASN A 272 -10.81 14.65 -9.39
C ASN A 272 -11.22 13.20 -9.71
N THR A 273 -11.14 12.79 -10.98
CA THR A 273 -11.24 11.40 -11.44
C THR A 273 -10.12 11.15 -12.45
N ASN A 274 -10.27 10.23 -13.41
CA ASN A 274 -9.24 9.74 -14.34
C ASN A 274 -8.53 8.46 -13.83
N TYR A 275 -9.26 7.34 -13.87
CA TYR A 275 -8.81 6.03 -13.44
C TYR A 275 -8.58 5.09 -14.63
N GLY A 276 -7.64 4.16 -14.52
CA GLY A 276 -7.61 3.00 -15.40
C GLY A 276 -8.80 2.09 -15.09
N ILE A 277 -8.78 1.50 -13.90
CA ILE A 277 -9.83 0.62 -13.39
C ILE A 277 -10.37 1.23 -12.08
N VAL A 278 -11.68 1.36 -11.96
CA VAL A 278 -12.33 1.77 -10.71
C VAL A 278 -13.29 0.70 -10.20
N ILE A 279 -13.15 0.37 -8.93
CA ILE A 279 -13.84 -0.73 -8.26
C ILE A 279 -14.62 -0.15 -7.09
N VAL A 280 -15.95 -0.26 -7.14
CA VAL A 280 -16.83 0.38 -6.16
C VAL A 280 -17.88 -0.58 -5.63
N ASP A 281 -18.43 -0.24 -4.47
CA ASP A 281 -19.71 -0.72 -3.94
C ASP A 281 -19.94 -2.23 -4.03
N LEU A 282 -19.52 -2.99 -3.02
CA LEU A 282 -19.78 -4.44 -2.90
C LEU A 282 -19.20 -5.30 -4.03
N SER A 283 -18.35 -4.74 -4.89
CA SER A 283 -17.67 -5.51 -5.93
C SER A 283 -16.56 -6.40 -5.37
N LYS A 284 -16.34 -7.55 -6.02
CA LYS A 284 -15.19 -8.42 -5.81
C LYS A 284 -14.46 -8.61 -7.16
N VAL A 285 -13.24 -8.09 -7.28
CA VAL A 285 -12.54 -7.99 -8.58
C VAL A 285 -11.15 -8.62 -8.53
N ILE A 286 -10.79 -9.36 -9.58
CA ILE A 286 -9.44 -9.88 -9.81
C ILE A 286 -8.85 -9.16 -11.02
N ILE A 287 -7.67 -8.58 -10.88
CA ILE A 287 -6.92 -7.90 -11.93
C ILE A 287 -5.61 -8.69 -12.11
N ASP A 288 -5.45 -9.34 -13.25
CA ASP A 288 -4.34 -10.27 -13.45
C ASP A 288 -3.55 -9.93 -14.72
N ASN A 289 -2.24 -9.77 -14.56
CA ASN A 289 -1.26 -9.57 -15.63
C ASN A 289 -1.63 -8.41 -16.60
N CYS A 290 -2.05 -7.28 -16.04
CA CYS A 290 -2.41 -6.09 -16.80
C CYS A 290 -1.22 -5.15 -17.03
N TYR A 291 -1.31 -4.33 -18.08
CA TYR A 291 -0.50 -3.12 -18.23
C TYR A 291 -1.42 -1.91 -18.14
N VAL A 292 -1.41 -1.18 -17.03
CA VAL A 292 -2.37 -0.09 -16.81
C VAL A 292 -1.63 1.22 -16.60
N VAL A 293 -1.80 2.13 -17.54
CA VAL A 293 -1.43 3.53 -17.39
C VAL A 293 -2.69 4.33 -17.08
N GLY A 294 -2.85 4.73 -15.82
CA GLY A 294 -3.94 5.59 -15.38
C GLY A 294 -3.56 7.06 -15.43
N GLY A 295 -4.55 7.96 -15.51
CA GLY A 295 -4.28 9.38 -15.36
C GLY A 295 -3.92 9.75 -13.92
N ARG A 296 -4.83 9.49 -12.97
CA ARG A 296 -4.64 9.73 -11.54
C ARG A 296 -4.31 8.46 -10.75
N HIS A 297 -5.09 7.40 -10.95
CA HIS A 297 -4.84 6.07 -10.39
C HIS A 297 -4.93 5.05 -11.51
N ALA A 298 -4.00 4.10 -11.57
CA ALA A 298 -4.12 2.95 -12.47
C ALA A 298 -5.29 2.06 -12.00
N VAL A 299 -5.34 1.81 -10.69
CA VAL A 299 -6.43 1.08 -10.04
C VAL A 299 -6.89 1.86 -8.82
N ALA A 300 -8.19 2.08 -8.69
CA ALA A 300 -8.79 2.75 -7.54
C ALA A 300 -9.95 1.93 -6.96
N GLY A 301 -9.92 1.70 -5.65
CA GLY A 301 -11.03 1.13 -4.89
C GLY A 301 -11.74 2.19 -4.05
N GLY A 302 -13.08 2.24 -4.09
CA GLY A 302 -13.83 3.21 -3.29
C GLY A 302 -15.35 3.06 -3.36
N GLY A 303 -16.06 4.19 -3.45
CA GLY A 303 -17.53 4.23 -3.50
C GLY A 303 -18.19 4.58 -2.16
N THR A 304 -19.40 4.04 -1.99
CA THR A 304 -20.25 4.18 -0.80
C THR A 304 -20.10 2.96 0.12
N TYR A 305 -20.20 1.76 -0.43
CA TYR A 305 -20.09 0.51 0.32
C TYR A 305 -18.74 -0.17 0.09
N PRO A 306 -18.31 -1.10 0.97
CA PRO A 306 -16.97 -1.65 0.85
C PRO A 306 -16.86 -2.61 -0.33
N CYS A 307 -15.75 -2.51 -1.06
CA CYS A 307 -15.36 -3.44 -2.12
C CYS A 307 -14.10 -4.22 -1.74
N ASP A 308 -13.84 -5.29 -2.49
CA ASP A 308 -12.69 -6.17 -2.34
C ASP A 308 -12.03 -6.37 -3.70
N TYR A 309 -10.69 -6.34 -3.76
CA TYR A 309 -10.00 -6.65 -5.01
C TYR A 309 -8.59 -7.20 -4.82
N GLU A 310 -8.17 -7.96 -5.82
CA GLU A 310 -6.86 -8.59 -5.92
C GLU A 310 -6.18 -8.17 -7.22
N ILE A 311 -4.88 -7.88 -7.14
CA ILE A 311 -4.01 -7.53 -8.24
C ILE A 311 -2.82 -8.51 -8.23
N SER A 312 -2.59 -9.20 -9.33
CA SER A 312 -1.48 -10.15 -9.50
C SER A 312 -0.75 -9.89 -10.81
N GLY A 313 0.58 -9.77 -10.74
CA GLY A 313 1.41 -9.56 -11.92
C GLY A 313 1.18 -8.22 -12.63
N GLY A 314 1.94 -7.99 -13.71
CA GLY A 314 1.75 -6.81 -14.57
C GLY A 314 2.46 -5.54 -14.11
N ALA A 315 2.17 -4.44 -14.80
CA ALA A 315 2.75 -3.13 -14.56
C ALA A 315 1.68 -2.04 -14.47
N PHE A 316 1.72 -1.28 -13.39
CA PHE A 316 0.76 -0.23 -13.08
C PHE A 316 1.49 1.10 -12.96
N VAL A 317 0.98 2.11 -13.65
CA VAL A 317 1.69 3.34 -13.92
C VAL A 317 0.73 4.52 -13.86
N VAL A 318 1.13 5.64 -13.24
CA VAL A 318 0.39 6.91 -13.33
C VAL A 318 1.30 8.09 -13.61
N TYR A 319 0.77 9.08 -14.30
CA TYR A 319 1.53 10.27 -14.72
C TYR A 319 1.68 11.34 -13.63
N ASN A 320 1.04 11.17 -12.47
CA ASN A 320 1.01 12.16 -11.41
C ASN A 320 1.40 11.56 -10.05
N ASN A 321 1.46 12.42 -9.03
CA ASN A 321 1.92 12.07 -7.69
C ASN A 321 0.79 11.59 -6.75
N SER A 322 -0.33 11.08 -7.27
CA SER A 322 -1.52 10.76 -6.45
C SER A 322 -1.52 9.34 -5.86
N GLY A 323 -0.53 8.50 -6.18
CA GLY A 323 -0.53 7.07 -5.90
C GLY A 323 -1.10 6.29 -7.07
N CYS A 324 -0.36 5.30 -7.57
CA CYS A 324 -0.76 4.49 -8.70
C CYS A 324 -1.87 3.50 -8.35
N ILE A 325 -1.70 2.80 -7.23
CA ILE A 325 -2.70 1.90 -6.66
C ILE A 325 -3.33 2.63 -5.47
N ASP A 326 -4.65 2.80 -5.53
CA ASP A 326 -5.43 3.55 -4.54
C ASP A 326 -6.50 2.67 -3.88
N ALA A 327 -6.51 2.64 -2.56
CA ALA A 327 -7.60 2.07 -1.78
C ALA A 327 -8.14 3.09 -0.79
N HIS A 328 -9.34 3.60 -1.05
CA HIS A 328 -10.03 4.51 -0.14
C HIS A 328 -10.42 3.85 1.19
N GLY A 329 -10.82 4.68 2.17
CA GLY A 329 -11.15 4.27 3.53
C GLY A 329 -12.35 3.33 3.68
N ASN A 330 -13.15 3.14 2.62
CA ASN A 330 -14.20 2.13 2.60
C ASN A 330 -13.80 0.81 1.96
N VAL A 331 -12.60 0.66 1.39
CA VAL A 331 -12.15 -0.63 0.84
C VAL A 331 -11.96 -1.63 1.98
N TRP A 332 -12.58 -2.80 1.87
CA TRP A 332 -12.43 -3.82 2.90
C TRP A 332 -11.14 -4.59 2.73
N SER A 333 -10.85 -5.08 1.52
CA SER A 333 -9.64 -5.83 1.24
C SER A 333 -9.01 -5.45 -0.08
N ILE A 334 -7.70 -5.19 -0.05
CA ILE A 334 -6.83 -5.15 -1.23
C ILE A 334 -5.71 -6.18 -1.06
N LYS A 335 -5.49 -6.99 -2.08
CA LYS A 335 -4.29 -7.83 -2.23
C LYS A 335 -3.55 -7.42 -3.48
N CYS A 336 -2.24 -7.22 -3.40
CA CYS A 336 -1.41 -6.84 -4.54
C CYS A 336 -0.12 -7.65 -4.51
N SER A 337 0.16 -8.39 -5.58
CA SER A 337 1.27 -9.34 -5.62
C SER A 337 2.01 -9.36 -6.95
N ASP A 338 3.33 -9.54 -6.91
CA ASP A 338 4.19 -9.71 -8.09
C ASP A 338 4.08 -8.57 -9.12
N CYS A 339 3.78 -7.35 -8.66
CA CYS A 339 3.53 -6.18 -9.51
C CYS A 339 4.74 -5.26 -9.62
N ILE A 340 4.87 -4.58 -10.76
CA ILE A 340 5.66 -3.34 -10.88
C ILE A 340 4.71 -2.15 -10.78
N ILE A 341 4.98 -1.22 -9.87
CA ILE A 341 4.12 -0.07 -9.59
C ILE A 341 4.95 1.20 -9.72
N TYR A 342 4.54 2.16 -10.56
CA TYR A 342 5.25 3.42 -10.77
C TYR A 342 4.40 4.63 -10.34
N GLU A 343 5.01 5.52 -9.54
CA GLU A 343 4.38 6.58 -8.71
C GLU A 343 3.56 6.06 -7.52
N GLY A 344 4.02 4.95 -6.95
CA GLY A 344 3.69 4.58 -5.57
C GLY A 344 2.28 4.03 -5.30
N VAL A 345 1.97 3.89 -4.02
CA VAL A 345 0.74 3.26 -3.49
C VAL A 345 0.15 4.15 -2.40
N VAL A 346 -1.17 4.34 -2.41
CA VAL A 346 -1.91 5.05 -1.35
C VAL A 346 -3.07 4.18 -0.88
N VAL A 347 -3.08 3.79 0.40
CA VAL A 347 -4.05 2.81 0.91
C VAL A 347 -4.62 3.24 2.27
N ALA A 348 -5.92 3.03 2.42
CA ALA A 348 -6.71 3.27 3.63
C ALA A 348 -7.66 2.08 3.94
N ALA A 349 -7.45 0.94 3.27
CA ALA A 349 -8.29 -0.24 3.39
C ALA A 349 -8.26 -0.87 4.80
N ASN A 350 -9.23 -1.72 5.11
CA ASN A 350 -9.20 -2.48 6.36
C ASN A 350 -8.13 -3.57 6.33
N TYR A 351 -8.03 -4.31 5.23
CA TYR A 351 -7.02 -5.34 5.01
C TYR A 351 -6.23 -5.02 3.75
N ALA A 352 -4.94 -4.78 3.89
CA ALA A 352 -4.04 -4.49 2.79
C ALA A 352 -2.86 -5.46 2.82
N TYR A 353 -2.74 -6.29 1.79
CA TYR A 353 -1.67 -7.26 1.66
C TYR A 353 -0.87 -6.96 0.39
N PHE A 354 0.43 -6.68 0.54
CA PHE A 354 1.34 -6.42 -0.57
C PHE A 354 2.50 -7.41 -0.51
N SER A 355 2.72 -8.18 -1.57
CA SER A 355 3.81 -9.16 -1.62
C SER A 355 4.61 -9.15 -2.91
N ASN A 356 5.94 -9.28 -2.85
CA ASN A 356 6.81 -9.33 -4.04
C ASN A 356 6.63 -8.13 -5.01
N CYS A 357 6.17 -6.97 -4.53
CA CYS A 357 5.97 -5.80 -5.38
C CYS A 357 7.25 -4.96 -5.52
N ASN A 358 7.53 -4.49 -6.73
CA ASN A 358 8.54 -3.46 -6.98
C ASN A 358 7.88 -2.10 -7.20
N ILE A 359 7.94 -1.26 -6.18
CA ILE A 359 7.33 0.06 -6.14
C ILE A 359 8.38 1.11 -6.43
N LEU A 360 8.16 1.88 -7.49
CA LEU A 360 9.00 2.97 -7.96
C LEU A 360 8.26 4.29 -7.78
N PHE A 361 8.99 5.35 -7.42
CA PHE A 361 8.40 6.67 -7.28
C PHE A 361 9.41 7.78 -7.62
N ASP A 362 8.94 8.92 -8.07
CA ASP A 362 9.78 10.10 -8.34
C ASP A 362 9.18 11.33 -7.66
N GLN A 363 7.97 11.71 -8.09
CA GLN A 363 7.30 12.93 -7.64
C GLN A 363 6.31 12.68 -6.50
N GLY A 364 5.79 11.46 -6.39
CA GLY A 364 4.88 11.02 -5.31
C GLY A 364 5.59 10.42 -4.11
N GLU A 365 4.78 9.89 -3.19
CA GLU A 365 5.29 9.02 -2.11
C GLU A 365 5.37 7.58 -2.61
N GLY A 366 6.32 6.81 -2.10
CA GLY A 366 6.48 5.41 -2.51
C GLY A 366 5.32 4.54 -2.04
N PHE A 367 5.10 4.46 -0.73
CA PHE A 367 4.00 3.71 -0.13
C PHE A 367 3.44 4.51 1.04
N THR A 368 2.15 4.81 0.96
CA THR A 368 1.47 5.63 1.97
C THR A 368 0.24 4.93 2.50
N ILE A 369 0.20 4.75 3.82
CA ILE A 369 -1.03 4.43 4.55
C ILE A 369 -1.66 5.78 4.94
N ALA A 370 -2.82 6.09 4.38
CA ALA A 370 -3.49 7.37 4.51
C ALA A 370 -4.92 7.22 5.04
N SER A 371 -5.54 8.35 5.42
CA SER A 371 -6.99 8.48 5.61
C SER A 371 -7.64 7.40 6.50
N ILE A 372 -7.10 7.25 7.71
CA ILE A 372 -7.73 6.53 8.82
C ILE A 372 -7.62 7.43 10.05
N THR A 373 -8.74 8.01 10.48
CA THR A 373 -8.82 8.95 11.62
C THR A 373 -9.26 8.30 12.93
N LEU A 374 -9.54 7.00 12.94
CA LEU A 374 -9.93 6.26 14.13
C LEU A 374 -8.86 6.28 15.22
N LEU A 375 -9.33 6.18 16.47
CA LEU A 375 -8.50 6.09 17.68
C LEU A 375 -8.59 4.72 18.37
N ASP A 376 -9.58 3.89 18.02
CA ASP A 376 -9.88 2.64 18.71
C ASP A 376 -9.14 1.42 18.13
N ARG A 377 -8.30 1.62 17.12
CA ARG A 377 -7.46 0.58 16.48
C ARG A 377 -8.28 -0.60 15.93
N SER A 378 -9.55 -0.37 15.56
CA SER A 378 -10.45 -1.39 14.98
C SER A 378 -10.30 -1.60 13.47
N TRP A 379 -9.49 -0.76 12.80
CA TRP A 379 -9.30 -0.76 11.37
C TRP A 379 -7.81 -0.77 11.00
N GLY A 380 -7.50 -1.43 9.90
CA GLY A 380 -6.19 -1.33 9.26
C GLY A 380 -5.21 -2.41 9.70
N HIS A 381 -5.26 -3.52 8.97
CA HIS A 381 -4.31 -4.63 8.98
C HIS A 381 -3.48 -4.57 7.70
N TYR A 382 -2.20 -4.25 7.85
CA TYR A 382 -1.28 -4.05 6.73
C TYR A 382 -0.15 -5.07 6.79
N ASP A 383 -0.05 -5.91 5.77
CA ASP A 383 1.03 -6.87 5.58
C ASP A 383 1.83 -6.49 4.33
N ILE A 384 3.12 -6.23 4.49
CA ILE A 384 4.04 -5.83 3.41
C ILE A 384 5.23 -6.77 3.41
N ILE A 385 5.29 -7.66 2.41
CA ILE A 385 6.16 -8.84 2.43
C ILE A 385 7.00 -8.90 1.15
N ASP A 386 8.32 -9.04 1.28
CA ASP A 386 9.23 -9.23 0.13
C ASP A 386 9.16 -8.12 -0.94
N CYS A 387 8.72 -6.91 -0.56
CA CYS A 387 8.59 -5.77 -1.46
C CYS A 387 9.89 -4.94 -1.56
N SER A 388 10.01 -4.15 -2.63
CA SER A 388 10.98 -3.06 -2.73
C SER A 388 10.30 -1.73 -3.03
N ILE A 389 10.75 -0.65 -2.39
CA ILE A 389 10.33 0.72 -2.64
C ILE A 389 11.57 1.54 -3.01
N THR A 390 11.63 2.05 -4.25
CA THR A 390 12.81 2.70 -4.81
C THR A 390 12.48 4.08 -5.41
N SER A 391 13.21 5.13 -5.03
CA SER A 391 13.10 6.41 -5.73
C SER A 391 13.85 6.38 -7.07
N VAL A 392 13.26 6.97 -8.11
CA VAL A 392 13.83 7.07 -9.48
C VAL A 392 14.63 8.37 -9.65
N GLY A 393 15.35 8.75 -8.61
CA GLY A 393 16.14 9.98 -8.54
C GLY A 393 15.99 10.72 -7.22
N PRO A 394 16.62 11.92 -7.12
CA PRO A 394 16.54 12.77 -5.95
C PRO A 394 15.11 13.20 -5.64
N THR A 395 14.58 12.79 -4.49
CA THR A 395 13.21 13.10 -4.08
C THR A 395 13.17 13.80 -2.73
N SER A 396 12.09 14.56 -2.51
CA SER A 396 11.76 15.16 -1.22
C SER A 396 10.62 14.42 -0.51
N MET A 397 10.04 13.41 -1.15
CA MET A 397 8.91 12.65 -0.64
C MET A 397 9.39 11.44 0.15
N GLY A 398 8.59 11.02 1.14
CA GLY A 398 8.91 9.80 1.89
C GLY A 398 8.67 8.55 1.04
N ALA A 399 9.60 7.60 1.10
CA ALA A 399 9.45 6.30 0.45
C ALA A 399 8.37 5.47 1.14
N PHE A 400 8.29 5.52 2.47
CA PHE A 400 7.25 4.88 3.25
C PHE A 400 6.66 5.85 4.27
N ASN A 401 5.34 6.02 4.27
CA ASN A 401 4.65 6.91 5.19
C ASN A 401 3.38 6.26 5.76
N CYS A 402 3.32 6.10 7.07
CA CYS A 402 2.08 5.78 7.77
C CYS A 402 1.54 7.06 8.43
N LYS A 403 0.59 7.72 7.76
CA LYS A 403 0.05 9.05 8.10
C LYS A 403 -1.29 9.01 8.85
N VAL A 404 -1.67 7.85 9.35
CA VAL A 404 -2.94 7.65 10.05
C VAL A 404 -2.81 7.84 11.55
N SER A 405 -3.96 8.04 12.21
CA SER A 405 -4.00 8.21 13.67
C SER A 405 -3.73 6.90 14.39
N SER A 406 -4.36 5.80 13.95
CA SER A 406 -4.18 4.48 14.53
C SER A 406 -4.34 3.35 13.52
N LEU A 407 -3.83 2.15 13.86
CA LEU A 407 -3.94 0.91 13.09
C LEU A 407 -4.12 -0.29 14.03
N THR A 408 -4.85 -1.30 13.58
CA THR A 408 -4.87 -2.60 14.27
C THR A 408 -3.52 -3.30 14.16
N ARG A 409 -2.95 -3.37 12.96
CA ARG A 409 -1.71 -4.12 12.73
C ARG A 409 -0.90 -3.57 11.57
N LEU A 410 0.42 -3.55 11.74
CA LEU A 410 1.38 -3.36 10.66
C LEU A 410 2.49 -4.43 10.76
N TYR A 411 2.51 -5.33 9.79
CA TYR A 411 3.52 -6.36 9.62
C TYR A 411 4.38 -6.07 8.39
N ILE A 412 5.68 -5.92 8.59
CA ILE A 412 6.65 -5.68 7.53
C ILE A 412 7.64 -6.83 7.52
N SER A 413 7.77 -7.53 6.38
CA SER A 413 8.73 -8.62 6.22
C SER A 413 9.58 -8.43 4.97
N ASN A 414 10.90 -8.51 5.10
CA ASN A 414 11.87 -8.42 3.99
C ASN A 414 11.70 -7.18 3.06
N LEU A 415 11.18 -6.07 3.59
CA LEU A 415 10.99 -4.83 2.82
C LEU A 415 12.34 -4.15 2.54
N ARG A 416 12.59 -3.78 1.28
CA ARG A 416 13.76 -2.99 0.87
C ARG A 416 13.34 -1.58 0.49
N VAL A 417 13.89 -0.57 1.15
CA VAL A 417 13.66 0.85 0.86
C VAL A 417 14.97 1.46 0.37
N LYS A 418 14.98 1.96 -0.86
CA LYS A 418 16.13 2.67 -1.44
C LYS A 418 15.67 4.04 -1.90
N THR A 419 16.30 5.09 -1.40
CA THR A 419 15.91 6.46 -1.73
C THR A 419 17.12 7.35 -1.89
N ASP A 420 17.15 8.13 -2.97
CA ASP A 420 18.05 9.26 -3.14
C ASP A 420 17.31 10.50 -2.62
N HIS A 421 17.61 10.93 -1.39
CA HIS A 421 16.78 11.89 -0.68
C HIS A 421 17.48 13.24 -0.60
N ASN A 422 16.87 14.28 -1.17
CA ASN A 422 17.46 15.63 -1.26
C ASN A 422 16.84 16.66 -0.29
N SER A 423 15.96 16.25 0.62
CA SER A 423 15.31 17.13 1.60
C SER A 423 15.41 16.57 3.01
N THR A 424 15.14 17.39 4.03
CA THR A 424 15.14 17.00 5.45
C THR A 424 13.91 16.18 5.86
N ASN A 425 13.17 15.62 4.91
CA ASN A 425 11.98 14.81 5.21
C ASN A 425 12.39 13.39 5.64
N TYR A 426 11.37 12.57 5.93
CA TYR A 426 11.53 11.23 6.45
C TYR A 426 11.41 10.21 5.29
N PRO A 427 12.48 9.48 4.92
CA PRO A 427 12.38 8.46 3.89
C PRO A 427 11.51 7.29 4.34
N PHE A 428 11.55 6.95 5.62
CA PHE A 428 10.67 5.98 6.27
C PHE A 428 10.07 6.60 7.52
N LYS A 429 8.73 6.64 7.57
CA LYS A 429 7.98 7.27 8.64
C LYS A 429 6.79 6.42 9.08
N ILE A 430 6.79 6.03 10.36
CA ILE A 430 5.60 5.49 11.03
C ILE A 430 5.19 6.43 12.16
N THR A 431 3.98 6.98 12.11
CA THR A 431 3.46 7.87 13.17
C THR A 431 2.14 7.46 13.79
N ALA A 432 1.53 6.38 13.30
CA ALA A 432 0.26 5.87 13.81
C ALA A 432 0.42 5.19 15.17
N ASP A 433 -0.64 5.22 15.97
CA ASP A 433 -0.79 4.34 17.12
C ASP A 433 -1.23 2.94 16.67
N ILE A 434 -0.34 1.95 16.79
CA ILE A 434 -0.52 0.62 16.20
C ILE A 434 -0.72 -0.38 17.35
N ASP A 435 -1.70 -1.26 17.30
CA ASP A 435 -1.83 -2.29 18.34
C ASP A 435 -0.74 -3.37 18.25
N ASP A 436 -0.50 -3.87 17.03
CA ASP A 436 0.49 -4.90 16.73
C ASP A 436 1.46 -4.43 15.64
N LEU A 437 2.69 -4.06 16.03
CA LEU A 437 3.76 -3.66 15.11
C LEU A 437 4.89 -4.69 15.12
N GLU A 438 5.08 -5.34 13.98
CA GLU A 438 6.18 -6.27 13.75
C GLU A 438 6.95 -5.92 12.48
N ILE A 439 8.26 -5.76 12.62
CA ILE A 439 9.19 -5.49 11.52
C ILE A 439 10.24 -6.60 11.50
N ASN A 440 10.31 -7.37 10.41
CA ASN A 440 11.22 -8.49 10.25
C ASN A 440 11.96 -8.43 8.90
N GLY A 441 13.19 -7.92 8.87
CA GLY A 441 14.00 -7.85 7.64
C GLY A 441 13.85 -6.56 6.83
N LEU A 442 13.57 -5.43 7.49
CA LEU A 442 13.55 -4.11 6.83
C LEU A 442 14.98 -3.65 6.48
N ASN A 443 15.27 -3.43 5.21
CA ASN A 443 16.52 -2.82 4.74
C ASN A 443 16.26 -1.41 4.19
N CYS A 444 16.70 -0.37 4.89
CA CYS A 444 16.56 1.02 4.46
C CYS A 444 17.93 1.64 4.13
N TYR A 445 18.06 2.10 2.88
CA TYR A 445 19.24 2.76 2.34
C TYR A 445 18.87 4.14 1.80
N VAL A 446 19.48 5.19 2.37
CA VAL A 446 19.34 6.57 1.91
C VAL A 446 20.65 7.02 1.26
N GLN A 447 20.59 7.32 -0.05
CA GLN A 447 21.67 7.91 -0.83
C GLN A 447 21.60 9.44 -0.72
N ASN A 448 22.76 10.10 -0.70
CA ASN A 448 22.92 11.56 -0.73
C ASN A 448 22.11 12.36 0.30
N ALA A 449 21.88 11.80 1.50
CA ALA A 449 21.11 12.48 2.55
C ALA A 449 21.76 13.83 2.94
N PRO A 450 21.07 14.98 2.77
CA PRO A 450 21.51 16.23 3.37
C PRO A 450 21.54 16.13 4.89
N SER A 451 22.18 17.10 5.55
CA SER A 451 22.10 17.18 7.00
C SER A 451 20.63 17.36 7.43
N GLY A 452 20.07 16.41 8.16
CA GLY A 452 18.75 16.50 8.79
C GLY A 452 17.77 15.41 8.36
N VAL A 453 18.17 14.49 7.48
CA VAL A 453 17.33 13.35 7.08
C VAL A 453 17.23 12.31 8.18
N VAL A 454 16.01 12.00 8.59
CA VAL A 454 15.70 11.08 9.67
C VAL A 454 14.80 9.97 9.17
N ASN A 455 15.16 8.71 9.41
CA ASN A 455 14.19 7.63 9.45
C ASN A 455 13.55 7.59 10.83
N LEU A 456 12.22 7.67 10.88
CA LEU A 456 11.47 7.81 12.12
C LEU A 456 10.43 6.70 12.25
N ILE A 457 10.54 5.95 13.34
CA ILE A 457 9.50 5.04 13.80
C ILE A 457 9.01 5.59 15.14
N ASN A 458 7.83 6.21 15.15
CA ASN A 458 7.14 6.43 16.40
C ASN A 458 6.36 5.16 16.74
N VAL A 459 6.56 4.68 17.96
CA VAL A 459 6.01 3.44 18.47
C VAL A 459 5.05 3.74 19.60
N TYR A 460 3.78 3.47 19.40
CA TYR A 460 2.76 3.61 20.45
C TYR A 460 2.11 2.28 20.82
N ALA A 461 2.48 1.19 20.14
CA ALA A 461 2.03 -0.16 20.42
C ALA A 461 2.53 -0.65 21.77
N ALA A 462 1.70 -1.35 22.55
CA ALA A 462 2.14 -1.95 23.81
C ALA A 462 3.33 -2.91 23.60
N HIS A 463 3.37 -3.59 22.45
CA HIS A 463 4.42 -4.51 22.05
C HIS A 463 4.90 -4.17 20.64
N THR A 464 6.21 -3.95 20.49
CA THR A 464 6.84 -3.77 19.18
C THR A 464 8.07 -4.63 19.05
N VAL A 465 8.11 -5.41 17.97
CA VAL A 465 9.23 -6.29 17.64
C VAL A 465 9.88 -5.79 16.36
N CYS A 466 11.18 -5.56 16.43
CA CYS A 466 12.02 -5.21 15.29
C CYS A 466 13.19 -6.19 15.20
N ASN A 467 13.15 -7.08 14.20
CA ASN A 467 14.15 -8.11 13.96
C ASN A 467 14.79 -7.93 12.57
N ARG A 468 16.10 -8.13 12.46
CA ARG A 468 16.86 -8.08 11.20
C ARG A 468 16.71 -6.75 10.43
N LEU A 469 16.56 -5.62 11.12
CA LEU A 469 16.51 -4.31 10.47
C LEU A 469 17.93 -3.84 10.11
N VAL A 470 18.12 -3.39 8.88
CA VAL A 470 19.35 -2.73 8.41
C VAL A 470 19.01 -1.30 8.00
N ALA A 471 19.60 -0.30 8.65
CA ALA A 471 19.45 1.10 8.29
C ALA A 471 20.80 1.75 8.03
N SER A 472 20.90 2.52 6.95
CA SER A 472 22.14 3.21 6.57
C SER A 472 21.88 4.53 5.86
N GLY A 473 22.80 5.50 6.06
CA GLY A 473 22.80 6.78 5.36
C GLY A 473 21.96 7.89 6.01
N CYS A 474 21.34 7.64 7.16
CA CYS A 474 20.45 8.60 7.84
C CYS A 474 20.46 8.44 9.36
N GLU A 475 19.78 9.34 10.07
CA GLU A 475 19.40 9.12 11.46
C GLU A 475 18.34 8.03 11.59
N PHE A 476 18.31 7.28 12.69
CA PHE A 476 17.22 6.36 12.99
C PHE A 476 16.67 6.59 14.39
N ARG A 477 15.36 6.81 14.52
CA ARG A 477 14.71 7.09 15.80
C ARG A 477 13.54 6.14 16.06
N PHE A 478 13.54 5.52 17.23
CA PHE A 478 12.39 4.91 17.88
C PHE A 478 11.95 5.82 19.03
N ILE A 479 10.70 6.28 18.99
CA ILE A 479 10.16 7.18 20.02
C ILE A 479 8.81 6.64 20.46
N SER A 480 8.60 6.48 21.76
CA SER A 480 7.24 6.27 22.30
C SER A 480 6.68 7.53 22.95
N LYS A 481 5.36 7.71 22.85
CA LYS A 481 4.63 8.66 23.72
C LYS A 481 3.91 7.97 24.87
N ASN A 482 4.02 6.65 24.97
CA ASN A 482 3.43 5.88 26.05
C ASN A 482 4.53 5.15 26.80
N SER A 483 4.72 5.51 28.07
CA SER A 483 5.75 4.94 28.93
C SER A 483 5.57 3.46 29.24
N ASP A 484 4.46 2.83 28.82
CA ASP A 484 4.18 1.41 29.05
C ASP A 484 4.66 0.48 27.90
N VAL A 485 5.15 1.06 26.81
CA VAL A 485 5.57 0.32 25.60
C VAL A 485 6.84 -0.50 25.81
N ILE A 486 6.83 -1.73 25.29
CA ILE A 486 8.01 -2.59 25.17
C ILE A 486 8.53 -2.59 23.73
N LEU A 487 9.82 -2.32 23.56
CA LEU A 487 10.54 -2.41 22.30
C LEU A 487 11.61 -3.50 22.35
N LEU A 488 11.51 -4.48 21.45
CA LEU A 488 12.55 -5.49 21.21
C LEU A 488 13.25 -5.22 19.87
N VAL A 489 14.58 -5.07 19.91
CA VAL A 489 15.46 -4.84 18.75
C VAL A 489 16.47 -5.97 18.67
N GLU A 490 16.32 -6.86 17.70
CA GLU A 490 17.12 -8.09 17.60
C GLU A 490 17.81 -8.20 16.24
N ASN A 491 19.09 -8.59 16.23
CA ASN A 491 19.84 -8.87 15.00
C ASN A 491 19.87 -7.70 14.00
N CYS A 492 19.81 -6.46 14.51
CA CYS A 492 19.71 -5.24 13.69
C CYS A 492 21.09 -4.63 13.40
N ARG A 493 21.22 -3.94 12.27
CA ARG A 493 22.42 -3.20 11.87
C ARG A 493 22.09 -1.74 11.56
N PHE A 494 22.69 -0.83 12.30
CA PHE A 494 22.56 0.60 12.07
C PHE A 494 23.91 1.18 11.65
N SER A 495 23.94 1.95 10.57
CA SER A 495 25.12 2.69 10.11
C SER A 495 24.74 4.16 9.95
N GLY A 496 24.97 4.95 11.01
CA GLY A 496 24.60 6.35 11.06
C GLY A 496 25.40 7.20 10.07
N SER A 497 24.84 8.35 9.70
CA SER A 497 25.58 9.37 8.96
C SER A 497 26.57 10.11 9.88
N PRO A 498 27.55 10.88 9.35
CA PRO A 498 28.51 11.65 10.14
C PRO A 498 27.92 12.60 11.21
N THR A 499 26.63 12.93 11.08
CA THR A 499 25.97 13.94 11.92
C THR A 499 24.88 13.36 12.81
N TYR A 500 24.43 12.13 12.58
CA TYR A 500 23.22 11.59 13.21
C TYR A 500 23.36 10.15 13.72
N GLY A 501 22.63 9.86 14.81
CA GLY A 501 22.75 8.64 15.61
C GLY A 501 21.58 7.68 15.51
N VAL A 502 21.54 6.73 16.43
CA VAL A 502 20.40 5.83 16.67
C VAL A 502 19.77 6.22 17.99
N TYR A 503 18.45 6.42 18.04
CA TYR A 503 17.75 6.86 19.25
C TYR A 503 16.62 5.89 19.61
N PHE A 504 16.50 5.61 20.90
CA PHE A 504 15.40 4.91 21.54
C PHE A 504 14.93 5.80 22.67
N ASP A 505 13.71 6.33 22.64
CA ASP A 505 13.24 7.32 23.63
C ASP A 505 11.87 6.95 24.21
N SER A 506 11.75 7.10 25.54
CA SER A 506 10.49 7.13 26.28
C SER A 506 9.71 5.80 26.36
N PHE A 507 10.41 4.68 26.51
CA PHE A 507 9.83 3.32 26.60
C PHE A 507 9.77 2.75 28.02
N ARG A 508 8.88 1.80 28.30
CA ARG A 508 8.94 1.01 29.55
C ARG A 508 10.18 0.14 29.55
N LEU A 509 10.36 -0.60 28.47
CA LEU A 509 11.45 -1.55 28.32
C LEU A 509 11.98 -1.45 26.90
N VAL A 510 13.28 -1.22 26.78
CA VAL A 510 14.01 -1.40 25.52
C VAL A 510 14.97 -2.57 25.69
N GLU A 511 14.85 -3.58 24.85
CA GLU A 511 15.80 -4.69 24.78
C GLU A 511 16.49 -4.70 23.40
N VAL A 512 17.81 -4.54 23.40
CA VAL A 512 18.66 -4.56 22.20
C VAL A 512 19.56 -5.79 22.26
N ILE A 513 19.38 -6.74 21.35
CA ILE A 513 20.08 -8.03 21.33
C ILE A 513 20.81 -8.22 19.99
N ASN A 514 22.04 -8.74 20.04
CA ASN A 514 22.82 -9.20 18.89
C ASN A 514 22.90 -8.17 17.75
N SER A 515 22.92 -6.88 18.08
CA SER A 515 22.83 -5.80 17.10
C SER A 515 24.19 -5.18 16.82
N PHE A 516 24.33 -4.48 15.70
CA PHE A 516 25.55 -3.80 15.29
C PHE A 516 25.27 -2.33 15.00
N MET A 517 25.87 -1.42 15.75
CA MET A 517 25.69 0.02 15.59
C MET A 517 27.02 0.65 15.20
N THR A 518 27.14 1.12 13.96
CA THR A 518 28.26 1.96 13.52
C THR A 518 27.85 3.41 13.53
N LEU A 519 28.62 4.19 14.26
CA LEU A 519 28.43 5.61 14.48
C LEU A 519 29.57 6.33 13.76
N ASN A 520 29.22 7.30 12.91
CA ASN A 520 30.20 8.09 12.18
C ASN A 520 30.09 9.55 12.69
N GLY A 521 31.21 10.19 12.99
CA GLY A 521 31.26 11.62 13.36
C GLY A 521 30.71 11.97 14.76
N SER A 522 29.90 13.03 14.90
CA SER A 522 29.51 13.59 16.21
C SER A 522 28.34 12.86 16.89
N SER A 523 27.90 11.73 16.35
CA SER A 523 26.68 11.04 16.74
C SER A 523 26.91 9.79 17.59
N GLY A 524 25.85 9.37 18.28
CA GLY A 524 25.84 8.28 19.25
C GLY A 524 24.69 7.27 19.08
N ALA A 525 24.72 6.21 19.88
CA ALA A 525 23.54 5.38 20.14
C ALA A 525 22.92 5.82 21.47
N TYR A 526 21.66 6.27 21.46
CA TYR A 526 21.00 6.90 22.59
C TYR A 526 19.79 6.06 23.02
N ILE A 527 19.76 5.62 24.28
CA ILE A 527 18.56 5.06 24.93
C ILE A 527 18.17 6.08 26.01
N LEU A 528 17.07 6.79 25.83
CA LEU A 528 16.69 7.97 26.59
C LEU A 528 15.34 7.77 27.26
N ASN A 529 15.18 8.26 28.49
CA ASN A 529 13.90 8.31 29.23
C ASN A 529 13.15 6.96 29.29
N CYS A 530 13.87 5.84 29.28
CA CYS A 530 13.24 4.51 29.35
C CYS A 530 13.18 4.03 30.79
N VAL A 531 12.19 3.25 31.23
CA VAL A 531 12.19 2.71 32.61
C VAL A 531 13.28 1.65 32.77
N THR A 532 13.37 0.71 31.83
CA THR A 532 14.37 -0.36 31.79
C THR A 532 15.07 -0.41 30.43
N ALA A 533 16.39 -0.57 30.45
CA ALA A 533 17.19 -0.80 29.25
C ALA A 533 18.03 -2.08 29.37
N ILE A 534 17.89 -3.00 28.42
CA ILE A 534 18.65 -4.24 28.32
C ILE A 534 19.43 -4.23 27.00
N VAL A 535 20.74 -4.40 27.05
CA VAL A 535 21.62 -4.44 25.87
C VAL A 535 22.49 -5.69 25.95
N ARG A 536 22.33 -6.62 25.01
CA ARG A 536 22.98 -7.94 25.00
C ARG A 536 23.65 -8.24 23.66
N GLY A 537 24.85 -8.82 23.67
CA GLY A 537 25.51 -9.31 22.44
C GLY A 537 25.73 -8.26 21.35
N THR A 538 25.63 -6.98 21.68
CA THR A 538 25.60 -5.86 20.73
C THR A 538 27.00 -5.27 20.55
N VAL A 539 27.35 -4.98 19.31
CA VAL A 539 28.60 -4.30 18.94
C VAL A 539 28.31 -2.84 18.66
N MET A 540 28.96 -1.93 19.37
CA MET A 540 28.89 -0.50 19.10
C MET A 540 30.26 0.00 18.67
N ARG A 541 30.36 0.47 17.42
CA ARG A 541 31.59 0.96 16.81
C ARG A 541 31.48 2.46 16.53
N ASN A 542 32.45 3.24 16.97
CA ASN A 542 32.55 4.66 16.64
C ASN A 542 33.74 4.92 15.71
N ASN A 543 33.47 5.46 14.52
CA ASN A 543 34.47 5.79 13.50
C ASN A 543 34.73 7.31 13.36
N ALA A 544 34.34 8.13 14.34
CA ALA A 544 34.54 9.58 14.27
C ALA A 544 36.03 9.95 14.13
N ASN A 545 36.37 10.73 13.11
CA ASN A 545 37.72 11.31 12.89
C ASN A 545 37.84 12.75 13.43
N THR A 546 36.73 13.43 13.67
CA THR A 546 36.66 14.84 14.10
C THR A 546 35.46 15.02 15.03
N VAL A 547 35.67 15.68 16.19
CA VAL A 547 34.61 16.05 17.14
C VAL A 547 34.54 17.57 17.19
N SER A 548 33.35 18.18 17.11
CA SER A 548 33.20 19.62 17.26
C SER A 548 33.44 20.03 18.71
N ASN A 549 34.09 21.18 18.93
CA ASN A 549 34.49 21.72 20.25
C ASN A 549 33.31 22.06 21.20
N THR A 550 32.08 21.73 20.83
CA THR A 550 30.85 22.00 21.60
C THR A 550 30.32 20.70 22.19
N ALA A 551 30.81 20.30 23.37
CA ALA A 551 30.19 19.34 24.32
C ALA A 551 29.49 18.07 23.76
N ASN A 552 29.81 17.63 22.54
CA ASN A 552 29.09 16.56 21.85
C ASN A 552 29.74 15.22 22.18
N LYS A 553 29.18 14.64 23.24
CA LYS A 553 29.02 13.23 23.57
C LYS A 553 29.04 12.29 22.33
N THR A 554 30.22 11.81 21.93
CA THR A 554 30.38 10.73 20.93
C THR A 554 30.50 9.38 21.64
N GLY A 555 29.61 8.43 21.33
CA GLY A 555 29.54 7.12 21.99
C GLY A 555 28.12 6.62 22.20
N ALA A 556 27.91 5.69 23.14
CA ALA A 556 26.57 5.26 23.52
C ALA A 556 26.13 5.91 24.84
N PHE A 557 24.87 6.32 24.91
CA PHE A 557 24.28 7.08 26.00
C PHE A 557 22.99 6.40 26.45
N ILE A 558 22.99 5.84 27.65
CA ILE A 558 21.78 5.27 28.27
C ILE A 558 21.37 6.26 29.37
N ASN A 559 20.40 7.14 29.12
CA ASN A 559 20.01 8.22 30.02
C ASN A 559 18.56 8.15 30.54
N GLY A 560 18.33 8.35 31.84
CA GLY A 560 16.99 8.46 32.43
C GLY A 560 16.32 7.14 32.86
N GLN A 561 17.10 6.07 33.09
CA GLN A 561 16.61 4.73 33.43
C GLN A 561 16.59 4.43 34.92
N THR A 562 15.65 3.57 35.32
CA THR A 562 15.58 2.95 36.65
C THR A 562 16.45 1.70 36.74
N ASP A 563 16.42 0.85 35.72
CA ASP A 563 17.16 -0.42 35.64
C ASP A 563 17.93 -0.56 34.33
N VAL A 564 19.19 -0.99 34.40
CA VAL A 564 20.06 -1.16 33.22
C VAL A 564 20.83 -2.49 33.28
N VAL A 565 20.74 -3.27 32.21
CA VAL A 565 21.45 -4.56 32.05
C VAL A 565 22.30 -4.53 30.77
N ILE A 566 23.61 -4.70 30.89
CA ILE A 566 24.57 -4.71 29.78
C ILE A 566 25.33 -6.04 29.79
N GLN A 567 25.12 -6.92 28.81
CA GLN A 567 25.73 -8.26 28.80
C GLN A 567 26.40 -8.62 27.47
N ASN A 568 27.61 -9.18 27.52
CA ASN A 568 28.29 -9.73 26.33
C ASN A 568 28.45 -8.75 25.15
N ASN A 569 28.57 -7.45 25.41
CA ASN A 569 28.70 -6.44 24.35
C ASN A 569 30.17 -6.22 23.94
N MET A 570 30.39 -5.58 22.79
CA MET A 570 31.72 -5.17 22.32
C MET A 570 31.71 -3.70 21.91
N PHE A 571 32.61 -2.92 22.52
CA PHE A 571 32.80 -1.51 22.18
C PHE A 571 34.11 -1.34 21.40
N GLN A 572 34.04 -0.73 20.21
CA GLN A 572 35.19 -0.55 19.33
C GLN A 572 35.36 0.92 18.93
N THR A 573 36.60 1.40 18.93
CA THR A 573 36.97 2.71 18.42
C THR A 573 38.04 2.54 17.34
N THR A 574 37.89 3.19 16.19
CA THR A 574 38.87 3.01 15.09
C THR A 574 39.96 4.08 15.06
N ASN A 575 39.84 5.14 15.87
CA ASN A 575 40.79 6.25 15.90
C ASN A 575 41.21 6.56 17.33
N SER A 576 42.53 6.71 17.54
CA SER A 576 43.05 7.34 18.75
C SER A 576 42.72 8.83 18.65
N PRO A 577 41.81 9.37 19.46
CA PRO A 577 41.50 10.78 19.37
C PRO A 577 42.75 11.61 19.74
N SER A 578 42.84 12.85 19.24
CA SER A 578 43.89 13.76 19.68
C SER A 578 43.81 13.97 21.21
N PRO A 579 44.90 14.38 21.91
CA PRO A 579 44.99 14.40 23.38
C PRO A 579 43.93 15.20 24.17
N ASN A 580 43.01 15.88 23.48
CA ASN A 580 41.93 16.69 24.03
C ASN A 580 40.54 16.29 23.50
N VAL A 581 40.44 15.19 22.75
CA VAL A 581 39.19 14.69 22.16
C VAL A 581 38.87 13.38 22.87
N GLY A 582 37.69 13.30 23.48
CA GLY A 582 37.28 12.12 24.22
C GLY A 582 36.18 11.35 23.53
N GLN A 583 36.39 10.05 23.30
CA GLN A 583 35.29 9.11 23.02
C GLN A 583 34.88 8.46 24.34
N CYS A 584 33.60 8.54 24.69
CA CYS A 584 33.11 8.10 26.01
C CYS A 584 31.87 7.23 25.82
N PHE A 585 31.86 6.06 26.43
CA PHE A 585 30.63 5.28 26.64
C PHE A 585 30.05 5.72 27.99
N GLY A 586 28.86 6.30 27.99
CA GLY A 586 28.26 6.85 29.20
C GLY A 586 26.89 6.24 29.50
N VAL A 587 26.73 5.72 30.71
CA VAL A 587 25.44 5.27 31.26
C VAL A 587 25.02 6.28 32.33
N TYR A 588 23.98 7.04 32.06
CA TYR A 588 23.43 8.13 32.86
C TYR A 588 22.10 7.72 33.52
N CYS A 589 22.10 7.05 34.66
CA CYS A 589 20.83 6.71 35.33
C CYS A 589 20.21 7.95 36.02
N ASN A 590 18.97 8.30 35.64
CA ASN A 590 18.07 9.32 36.23
C ASN A 590 18.71 10.54 36.95
N ASN A 591 18.72 11.72 36.30
CA ASN A 591 18.92 13.12 36.78
C ASN A 591 19.89 13.43 37.95
N THR A 592 20.64 12.45 38.44
CA THR A 592 21.37 12.51 39.72
C THR A 592 22.70 11.76 39.66
N LYS A 593 22.97 10.98 38.59
CA LYS A 593 24.18 10.14 38.42
C LYS A 593 24.64 9.90 36.99
N SER A 594 25.93 9.58 36.82
CA SER A 594 26.52 9.15 35.55
C SER A 594 27.69 8.18 35.75
N TYR A 595 27.65 7.03 35.12
CA TYR A 595 28.80 6.13 34.93
C TYR A 595 29.40 6.43 33.57
N ILE A 596 30.66 6.85 33.53
CA ILE A 596 31.38 7.07 32.29
C ILE A 596 32.48 6.01 32.19
N LEU A 597 32.36 5.12 31.22
CA LEU A 597 33.45 4.29 30.76
C LEU A 597 34.17 5.07 29.66
N GLN A 598 35.29 5.66 30.06
CA GLN A 598 36.07 6.55 29.21
C GLN A 598 36.98 5.73 28.29
N GLY A 599 36.90 5.98 26.98
CA GLY A 599 37.88 5.47 26.01
C GLY A 599 39.21 6.23 26.13
N ASN A 600 40.29 5.56 25.74
CA ASN A 600 41.69 5.99 25.89
C ASN A 600 41.95 7.51 25.67
N ASP A 601 42.74 8.15 26.56
CA ASP A 601 43.24 9.55 26.48
C ASP A 601 42.21 10.71 26.37
N ALA A 602 40.94 10.45 26.68
CA ALA A 602 39.85 11.42 26.60
C ALA A 602 39.86 12.53 27.69
N ARG A 603 40.80 13.49 27.70
CA ARG A 603 40.79 14.60 28.70
C ARG A 603 39.50 15.43 28.60
N GLY A 604 38.53 15.22 29.51
CA GLY A 604 37.32 16.08 29.59
C GLY A 604 36.00 15.43 29.99
N CYS A 605 35.90 14.09 30.05
CA CYS A 605 34.67 13.43 30.50
C CYS A 605 34.53 13.53 32.05
N LYS A 606 33.84 14.56 32.55
CA LYS A 606 33.58 14.74 33.99
C LYS A 606 32.34 13.94 34.41
N GLY A 607 32.53 12.91 35.23
CA GLY A 607 31.47 12.22 35.97
C GLY A 607 31.13 12.94 37.29
N GLY A 608 29.85 13.02 37.65
CA GLY A 608 29.39 13.52 38.95
C GLY A 608 29.17 12.40 39.98
N SER A 609 29.38 12.68 41.26
CA SER A 609 29.22 11.73 42.38
C SER A 609 27.80 11.74 42.98
N GLY A 610 27.18 10.58 43.25
CA GLY A 610 25.84 10.44 43.88
C GLY A 610 25.47 8.97 44.20
N SER A 611 24.27 8.65 44.75
CA SER A 611 23.79 7.30 45.23
C SER A 611 22.81 6.50 44.31
N LEU A 612 22.92 5.15 44.33
CA LEU A 612 22.75 4.12 43.25
C LEU A 612 21.41 4.04 42.46
N ALA A 613 21.45 3.46 41.26
CA ALA A 613 20.26 2.95 40.56
C ALA A 613 19.68 1.75 41.33
N ASN A 614 18.39 1.43 41.15
CA ASN A 614 17.78 0.29 41.86
C ASN A 614 18.47 -1.04 41.51
N SER A 615 18.86 -1.23 40.23
CA SER A 615 19.80 -2.27 39.82
C SER A 615 20.63 -1.85 38.59
N PHE A 616 21.94 -2.17 38.59
CA PHE A 616 22.82 -2.06 37.42
C PHE A 616 23.66 -3.34 37.33
N ILE A 617 23.62 -4.00 36.17
CA ILE A 617 24.37 -5.23 35.93
C ILE A 617 25.17 -5.08 34.64
N MET A 618 26.49 -5.30 34.73
CA MET A 618 27.38 -5.39 33.57
C MET A 618 28.16 -6.70 33.65
N ALA A 619 27.95 -7.63 32.71
CA ALA A 619 28.58 -8.95 32.74
C ALA A 619 29.11 -9.36 31.34
N GLY A 620 30.26 -10.05 31.29
CA GLY A 620 30.83 -10.62 30.06
C GLY A 620 31.13 -9.64 28.92
N THR A 621 31.06 -8.33 29.17
CA THR A 621 31.21 -7.28 28.16
C THR A 621 32.69 -6.98 27.93
N ARG A 622 33.16 -7.10 26.68
CA ARG A 622 34.56 -6.87 26.31
C ARG A 622 34.76 -5.41 25.92
N ILE A 623 35.71 -4.75 26.58
CA ILE A 623 36.12 -3.38 26.27
C ILE A 623 37.56 -3.45 25.75
N SER A 624 37.72 -3.62 24.44
CA SER A 624 39.02 -4.03 23.87
C SER A 624 40.05 -2.90 23.71
N GLN A 625 39.78 -1.66 24.15
CA GLN A 625 40.69 -0.51 24.00
C GLN A 625 40.54 0.55 25.12
N LEU A 626 40.57 0.13 26.40
CA LEU A 626 40.75 1.05 27.52
C LEU A 626 42.25 1.26 27.75
N GLY A 627 42.75 2.48 27.57
CA GLY A 627 43.94 2.92 28.31
C GLY A 627 43.51 3.78 29.49
N ASN A 628 44.40 3.84 30.49
CA ASN A 628 44.23 4.40 31.84
C ASN A 628 42.83 4.95 32.17
N VAL A 629 42.02 4.10 32.82
CA VAL A 629 40.80 4.51 33.50
C VAL A 629 41.21 5.44 34.65
N GLY A 630 41.12 6.75 34.43
CA GLY A 630 41.29 7.74 35.49
C GLY A 630 40.25 7.53 36.59
N GLU A 631 40.65 7.79 37.83
CA GLU A 631 40.00 7.54 39.12
C GLU A 631 38.49 7.83 39.22
N TYR A 632 37.65 6.99 38.60
CA TYR A 632 36.25 6.86 38.98
C TYR A 632 36.06 5.47 39.58
N PRO A 633 35.47 5.36 40.79
CA PRO A 633 35.31 4.07 41.43
C PRO A 633 34.40 3.19 40.56
N ILE A 634 34.96 2.09 40.05
CA ILE A 634 34.18 0.94 39.58
C ILE A 634 33.76 0.19 40.85
N PRO A 635 32.47 0.15 41.21
CA PRO A 635 31.99 -0.65 42.33
C PRO A 635 32.45 -2.11 42.21
N ASP A 636 32.92 -2.70 43.31
CA ASP A 636 33.52 -4.04 43.28
C ASP A 636 32.56 -5.13 42.79
N PHE A 637 31.24 -4.91 42.87
CA PHE A 637 30.23 -5.82 42.34
C PHE A 637 30.14 -5.86 40.80
N ILE A 638 30.81 -4.95 40.08
CA ILE A 638 30.90 -4.94 38.61
C ILE A 638 32.16 -5.66 38.12
N LYS A 639 33.11 -5.99 39.02
CA LYS A 639 34.40 -6.59 38.66
C LYS A 639 34.40 -8.13 38.56
N THR A 640 33.26 -8.80 38.72
CA THR A 640 33.12 -10.26 38.67
C THR A 640 32.25 -10.74 37.52
#